data_AF-A0A2T7PFJ0-F1
#
_entry.id   AF-A0A2T7PFJ0-F1
#
_cell.length_a   1.000
_cell.length_b   1.000
_cell.length_c   1.000
_cell.angle_alpha   90.00
_cell.angle_beta   90.00
_cell.angle_gamma   90.00
#
_symmetry.space_group_name_H-M   'P 1'
#
loop_
_entity.id
_entity.type
_entity.pdbx_description
1 polymer ?
#
loop_
_entity_poly.entity_id
_entity_poly.type
_entity_poly.pdbx_seq_one_letter_code
_entity_poly.pdbx_strand_id
1 'polypeptide(L)'
;MGRMAWRAYPILQLLFTVLGTLAQSNTEEKRQQLVFVANEKVEVKCIATGQPAPSYKWLLNEHSIQSKSINFSESTGVLTFPSITAEDEGLFVCHAQSTFSNGVKVTSASGIQEIRVGRLDAFPTRTNESFISTEGNYVMIHCDENLPKYYGPITFKWYTVHNQNNIEVFPDERKFIDQGGNLHFSYVLKSDERAVTSPYKCAMSSVKAHTIQMGSNIALFVTGTGPIANSAPKLQFKTPDSFLTVEVGKNAQLECVFSGYYASNIPSETVPKITWFDQNGRAITQGGRYDIVSNGRTLTIMNVTEDDEKTYRCRGSNALGAADASLALNITSPPIWVQPVKSTTVVEGNDAMFTCTTRSAKGEQKPSPPLWALNAKQMGSVYDPNKYQFNADKTTLTVKSVNKDTDIACFQCTVANSVGMVKDDGCINVIKPIEIKVRPAAQQSVMKGDKVDLTVVATTDPLYAPDMTYSWIFNNVNYTGDKAPPYVTYDIVNKLAYINTSELTDEEFKSIGGLYRRAISHPVQTVYVDVTVETKLAAAVGEVATASFSYWIIGLIIGIIILITVILFIVCVICRRKMQEATYPVDKKETAAGLDPEKELKSSGFHDLSRVDFDEYPTKRPQHDLDFNAIPVGEGDDENFAEYGGEPSKFNEDGSFIGTYSKDMEKVPLRQSNSTESLV
;
A
#
# COMPACT_ATOMS: atom_id res chain seq x y z
N MET A 1 62.24 -37.85 -8.02
CA MET A 1 61.55 -38.96 -8.71
C MET A 1 60.27 -38.42 -9.32
N GLY A 2 59.93 -38.72 -10.59
CA GLY A 2 58.70 -38.30 -11.31
C GLY A 2 58.53 -36.76 -11.48
N ARG A 3 58.61 -36.12 -12.67
CA ARG A 3 57.79 -36.23 -13.90
C ARG A 3 56.27 -36.13 -13.65
N MET A 4 55.44 -35.37 -14.39
CA MET A 4 55.55 -34.31 -15.43
C MET A 4 54.12 -33.68 -15.52
N ALA A 5 53.93 -32.36 -15.63
CA ALA A 5 53.53 -31.59 -16.84
C ALA A 5 52.37 -32.21 -17.68
N TRP A 6 51.30 -31.51 -18.13
CA TRP A 6 51.26 -30.25 -18.90
C TRP A 6 49.90 -29.47 -18.84
N ARG A 7 49.93 -28.27 -19.45
CA ARG A 7 48.91 -27.19 -19.64
C ARG A 7 47.58 -27.60 -20.33
N ALA A 8 46.47 -26.85 -20.08
CA ALA A 8 45.81 -25.91 -21.04
C ALA A 8 44.34 -25.51 -20.68
N TYR A 9 43.96 -24.25 -20.95
CA TYR A 9 42.56 -23.71 -21.09
C TYR A 9 42.07 -23.87 -22.56
N PRO A 10 40.82 -23.54 -23.02
CA PRO A 10 39.66 -22.85 -22.37
C PRO A 10 38.23 -23.43 -22.65
N ILE A 11 37.20 -22.79 -22.07
CA ILE A 11 35.77 -22.61 -22.48
C ILE A 11 35.03 -23.74 -23.24
N LEU A 12 33.93 -24.24 -22.64
CA LEU A 12 32.64 -24.44 -23.34
C LEU A 12 31.44 -24.30 -22.38
N GLN A 13 30.33 -23.73 -22.86
CA GLN A 13 29.07 -23.54 -22.11
C GLN A 13 28.12 -24.76 -22.22
N LEU A 14 27.05 -24.68 -21.39
CA LEU A 14 25.67 -25.19 -21.57
C LEU A 14 25.25 -26.45 -20.79
N LEU A 15 24.15 -26.23 -20.06
CA LEU A 15 23.05 -27.14 -19.74
C LEU A 15 23.36 -28.39 -18.88
N PHE A 16 23.13 -28.22 -17.57
CA PHE A 16 22.17 -29.09 -16.89
C PHE A 16 21.12 -28.26 -16.16
N THR A 17 19.86 -28.47 -16.52
CA THR A 17 18.68 -27.82 -15.93
C THR A 17 18.24 -28.53 -14.65
N VAL A 18 17.91 -27.71 -13.65
CA VAL A 18 16.80 -27.90 -12.70
C VAL A 18 16.64 -29.28 -12.06
N LEU A 19 16.95 -29.39 -10.76
CA LEU A 19 16.01 -29.95 -9.79
C LEU A 19 16.34 -29.52 -8.35
N GLY A 20 15.34 -28.92 -7.70
CA GLY A 20 15.17 -28.69 -6.26
C GLY A 20 16.36 -28.78 -5.30
N THR A 21 16.88 -27.61 -4.91
CA THR A 21 17.14 -27.33 -3.49
C THR A 21 16.32 -26.13 -3.06
N LEU A 22 15.24 -26.40 -2.31
CA LEU A 22 14.63 -25.42 -1.44
C LEU A 22 15.67 -25.08 -0.36
N ALA A 23 16.47 -24.05 -0.62
CA ALA A 23 17.09 -23.32 0.46
C ALA A 23 15.96 -22.63 1.24
N GLN A 24 15.41 -23.32 2.24
CA GLN A 24 14.79 -22.64 3.37
C GLN A 24 15.89 -21.76 3.97
N SER A 25 15.89 -20.48 3.59
CA SER A 25 16.54 -19.47 4.41
C SER A 25 15.80 -19.49 5.74
N ASN A 26 16.42 -20.10 6.75
CA ASN A 26 16.10 -19.84 8.16
C ASN A 26 16.54 -18.42 8.52
N THR A 27 15.99 -17.43 7.80
CA THR A 27 15.81 -16.09 8.34
C THR A 27 14.77 -16.25 9.44
N GLU A 28 15.24 -16.33 10.68
CA GLU A 28 14.34 -16.17 11.83
C GLU A 28 13.51 -14.92 11.61
N GLU A 29 12.19 -15.07 11.67
CA GLU A 29 11.28 -13.95 11.58
C GLU A 29 11.58 -12.99 12.73
N LYS A 30 12.20 -11.84 12.40
CA LYS A 30 12.54 -10.79 13.36
C LYS A 30 11.25 -10.10 13.77
N ARG A 31 10.61 -10.67 14.79
CA ARG A 31 9.31 -10.26 15.34
C ARG A 31 9.42 -8.88 16.00
N GLN A 32 8.28 -8.19 16.09
CA GLN A 32 8.20 -7.01 16.93
C GLN A 32 8.16 -7.45 18.41
N GLN A 33 9.29 -7.31 19.11
CA GLN A 33 9.37 -7.64 20.53
C GLN A 33 8.80 -6.51 21.40
N LEU A 34 7.85 -6.84 22.27
CA LEU A 34 7.20 -5.95 23.23
C LEU A 34 7.48 -6.46 24.65
N VAL A 35 8.20 -5.66 25.44
CA VAL A 35 8.63 -6.04 26.80
C VAL A 35 7.94 -5.21 27.88
N PHE A 36 7.20 -5.90 28.74
CA PHE A 36 6.38 -5.30 29.80
C PHE A 36 6.92 -5.60 31.21
N VAL A 37 6.44 -4.87 32.21
CA VAL A 37 6.73 -5.13 33.63
C VAL A 37 5.82 -6.26 34.11
N ALA A 38 6.33 -7.14 34.96
CA ALA A 38 5.54 -8.21 35.57
C ALA A 38 4.41 -7.64 36.46
N ASN A 39 3.24 -8.26 36.40
CA ASN A 39 2.03 -7.92 37.19
C ASN A 39 1.41 -6.55 36.89
N GLU A 40 1.81 -5.86 35.82
CA GLU A 40 1.11 -4.66 35.35
C GLU A 40 -0.04 -5.01 34.40
N LYS A 41 -1.05 -4.14 34.37
CA LYS A 41 -2.09 -4.19 33.32
C LYS A 41 -1.50 -3.70 32.00
N VAL A 42 -1.60 -4.51 30.96
CA VAL A 42 -1.08 -4.22 29.61
C VAL A 42 -2.21 -4.28 28.59
N GLU A 43 -2.23 -3.33 27.66
CA GLU A 43 -3.13 -3.32 26.51
C GLU A 43 -2.32 -3.23 25.20
N VAL A 44 -2.53 -4.17 24.29
CA VAL A 44 -1.92 -4.21 22.94
C VAL A 44 -3.04 -4.06 21.91
N LYS A 45 -2.91 -3.09 21.01
CA LYS A 45 -4.00 -2.69 20.11
C LYS A 45 -3.74 -3.18 18.68
N CYS A 46 -4.72 -3.87 18.11
CA CYS A 46 -4.80 -4.17 16.69
C CYS A 46 -5.85 -3.26 16.05
N ILE A 47 -5.52 -2.61 14.93
CA ILE A 47 -6.40 -1.65 14.26
C ILE A 47 -6.60 -2.11 12.81
N ALA A 48 -7.85 -2.26 12.40
CA ALA A 48 -8.25 -2.52 11.03
C ALA A 48 -9.47 -1.66 10.65
N THR A 49 -9.57 -1.31 9.37
CA THR A 49 -10.71 -0.56 8.81
C THR A 49 -11.47 -1.41 7.82
N GLY A 50 -12.80 -1.38 7.86
CA GLY A 50 -13.64 -2.11 6.91
C GLY A 50 -15.09 -1.68 6.95
N GLN A 51 -15.82 -1.96 5.86
CA GLN A 51 -17.28 -1.84 5.77
C GLN A 51 -17.81 -3.17 5.20
N PRO A 52 -18.55 -3.99 5.97
CA PRO A 52 -18.90 -3.82 7.39
C PRO A 52 -17.70 -3.77 8.33
N ALA A 53 -17.90 -3.18 9.51
CA ALA A 53 -16.86 -3.05 10.53
C ALA A 53 -16.26 -4.43 10.89
N PRO A 54 -14.93 -4.57 10.96
CA PRO A 54 -14.28 -5.85 11.20
C PRO A 54 -14.47 -6.32 12.64
N SER A 55 -14.64 -7.63 12.81
CA SER A 55 -14.45 -8.30 14.10
C SER A 55 -13.00 -8.77 14.25
N TYR A 56 -12.56 -8.98 15.49
CA TYR A 56 -11.16 -9.29 15.80
C TYR A 56 -11.03 -10.61 16.55
N LYS A 57 -9.99 -11.38 16.22
CA LYS A 57 -9.60 -12.60 16.91
C LYS A 57 -8.10 -12.63 17.11
N TRP A 58 -7.65 -12.91 18.33
CA TRP A 58 -6.23 -13.10 18.62
C TRP A 58 -5.85 -14.58 18.71
N LEU A 59 -4.68 -14.90 18.18
CA LEU A 59 -4.00 -16.19 18.32
C LEU A 59 -2.75 -16.02 19.18
N LEU A 60 -2.46 -17.03 20.00
CA LEU A 60 -1.24 -17.18 20.81
C LEU A 60 -0.53 -18.46 20.36
N ASN A 61 0.70 -18.32 19.88
CA ASN A 61 1.54 -19.42 19.37
C ASN A 61 0.78 -20.27 18.32
N GLU A 62 0.15 -19.60 17.33
CA GLU A 62 -0.72 -20.17 16.28
C GLU A 62 -2.05 -20.80 16.76
N HIS A 63 -2.33 -20.80 18.07
CA HIS A 63 -3.54 -21.40 18.65
C HIS A 63 -4.51 -20.33 19.15
N SER A 64 -5.81 -20.65 19.28
CA SER A 64 -6.76 -19.76 19.93
C SER A 64 -6.39 -19.55 21.40
N ILE A 65 -6.48 -18.32 21.91
CA ILE A 65 -6.27 -18.03 23.33
C ILE A 65 -7.31 -18.80 24.16
N GLN A 66 -6.83 -19.73 25.00
CA GLN A 66 -7.64 -20.46 25.99
C GLN A 66 -7.34 -20.02 27.44
N SER A 67 -6.40 -19.09 27.64
CA SER A 67 -6.06 -18.61 28.98
C SER A 67 -7.16 -17.73 29.57
N LYS A 68 -7.32 -17.78 30.89
CA LYS A 68 -8.20 -16.89 31.66
C LYS A 68 -7.52 -15.59 32.10
N SER A 69 -6.19 -15.51 31.99
CA SER A 69 -5.38 -14.31 32.27
C SER A 69 -5.32 -13.33 31.11
N ILE A 70 -5.76 -13.72 29.90
CA ILE A 70 -5.64 -12.93 28.68
C ILE A 70 -7.04 -12.74 28.07
N ASN A 71 -7.49 -11.50 27.99
CA ASN A 71 -8.77 -11.13 27.37
C ASN A 71 -8.52 -10.38 26.07
N PHE A 72 -9.46 -10.40 25.12
CA PHE A 72 -9.43 -9.46 24.00
C PHE A 72 -10.84 -9.02 23.61
N SER A 73 -10.93 -7.85 22.98
CA SER A 73 -12.19 -7.31 22.46
C SER A 73 -12.37 -7.67 20.99
N GLU A 74 -13.44 -8.41 20.68
CA GLU A 74 -13.81 -8.76 19.31
C GLU A 74 -14.26 -7.55 18.46
N SER A 75 -14.58 -6.40 19.07
CA SER A 75 -15.04 -5.19 18.35
C SER A 75 -13.98 -4.10 18.22
N THR A 76 -12.99 -4.05 19.12
CA THR A 76 -11.95 -3.00 19.13
C THR A 76 -10.53 -3.52 18.89
N GLY A 77 -10.33 -4.83 18.79
CA GLY A 77 -9.03 -5.45 18.53
C GLY A 77 -8.03 -5.33 19.69
N VAL A 78 -8.43 -4.80 20.84
CA VAL A 78 -7.55 -4.62 22.01
C VAL A 78 -7.39 -5.95 22.75
N LEU A 79 -6.16 -6.44 22.80
CA LEU A 79 -5.70 -7.54 23.66
C LEU A 79 -5.33 -6.94 25.03
N THR A 80 -5.85 -7.50 26.11
CA THR A 80 -5.70 -7.00 27.48
C THR A 80 -5.19 -8.10 28.41
N PHE A 81 -4.07 -7.82 29.06
CA PHE A 81 -3.55 -8.58 30.19
C PHE A 81 -3.91 -7.79 31.46
N PRO A 82 -4.81 -8.26 32.34
CA PRO A 82 -5.11 -7.56 33.60
C PRO A 82 -3.91 -7.48 34.54
N SER A 83 -3.01 -8.47 34.45
CA SER A 83 -1.74 -8.58 35.18
C SER A 83 -0.85 -9.55 34.41
N ILE A 84 0.11 -9.05 33.62
CA ILE A 84 0.94 -9.90 32.75
C ILE A 84 1.99 -10.71 33.53
N THR A 85 2.12 -12.00 33.23
CA THR A 85 3.05 -12.93 33.89
C THR A 85 3.94 -13.66 32.87
N ALA A 86 4.94 -14.40 33.36
CA ALA A 86 5.82 -15.20 32.51
C ALA A 86 5.10 -16.36 31.77
N GLU A 87 3.91 -16.76 32.24
CA GLU A 87 3.06 -17.78 31.59
C GLU A 87 2.27 -17.22 30.40
N ASP A 88 2.11 -15.89 30.34
CA ASP A 88 1.41 -15.18 29.25
C ASP A 88 2.34 -14.83 28.07
N GLU A 89 3.64 -15.12 28.17
CA GLU A 89 4.62 -14.83 27.13
C GLU A 89 4.41 -15.68 25.88
N GLY A 90 4.60 -15.08 24.70
CA GLY A 90 4.49 -15.82 23.44
C GLY A 90 4.36 -14.96 22.20
N LEU A 91 3.91 -15.62 21.14
CA LEU A 91 3.79 -15.08 19.80
C LEU A 91 2.32 -14.77 19.51
N PHE A 92 1.99 -13.49 19.41
CA PHE A 92 0.63 -13.03 19.24
C PHE A 92 0.39 -12.54 17.80
N VAL A 93 -0.70 -13.01 17.21
CA VAL A 93 -1.18 -12.58 15.88
C VAL A 93 -2.63 -12.16 16.00
N CYS A 94 -2.93 -10.94 15.56
CA CYS A 94 -4.29 -10.45 15.43
C CYS A 94 -4.83 -10.79 14.04
N HIS A 95 -6.05 -11.32 13.97
CA HIS A 95 -6.83 -11.46 12.75
C HIS A 95 -8.04 -10.53 12.81
N ALA A 96 -8.17 -9.63 11.84
CA ALA A 96 -9.35 -8.82 11.61
C ALA A 96 -10.19 -9.45 10.49
N GLN A 97 -11.48 -9.70 10.72
CA GLN A 97 -12.39 -10.35 9.79
C GLN A 97 -13.66 -9.52 9.60
N SER A 98 -13.94 -9.11 8.35
CA SER A 98 -15.24 -8.57 7.95
C SER A 98 -16.08 -9.71 7.35
N THR A 99 -17.35 -9.81 7.77
CA THR A 99 -18.33 -10.76 7.20
C THR A 99 -19.42 -9.96 6.49
N PHE A 100 -19.66 -10.27 5.21
CA PHE A 100 -20.67 -9.62 4.38
C PHE A 100 -22.04 -10.32 4.53
N SER A 101 -23.11 -9.65 4.09
CA SER A 101 -24.49 -10.17 4.22
C SER A 101 -24.75 -11.47 3.44
N ASN A 102 -23.97 -11.74 2.39
CA ASN A 102 -23.96 -13.00 1.65
C ASN A 102 -23.15 -14.13 2.32
N GLY A 103 -22.59 -13.88 3.52
CA GLY A 103 -21.77 -14.84 4.26
C GLY A 103 -20.30 -14.90 3.85
N VAL A 104 -19.86 -14.13 2.84
CA VAL A 104 -18.45 -14.04 2.46
C VAL A 104 -17.64 -13.44 3.60
N LYS A 105 -16.45 -14.02 3.85
CA LYS A 105 -15.56 -13.63 4.95
C LYS A 105 -14.20 -13.21 4.41
N VAL A 106 -13.83 -11.97 4.72
CA VAL A 106 -12.58 -11.34 4.31
C VAL A 106 -11.73 -11.13 5.54
N THR A 107 -10.47 -11.57 5.51
CA THR A 107 -9.62 -11.63 6.71
C THR A 107 -8.24 -11.06 6.43
N SER A 108 -7.79 -10.14 7.27
CA SER A 108 -6.40 -9.66 7.30
C SER A 108 -5.77 -10.03 8.64
N ALA A 109 -4.46 -10.27 8.67
CA ALA A 109 -3.73 -10.62 9.89
C ALA A 109 -2.52 -9.70 10.12
N SER A 110 -2.23 -9.34 11.37
CA SER A 110 -1.06 -8.53 11.73
C SER A 110 0.27 -9.23 11.37
N GLY A 111 1.39 -8.54 11.56
CA GLY A 111 2.67 -9.20 11.79
C GLY A 111 2.69 -9.91 13.16
N ILE A 112 3.69 -10.78 13.38
CA ILE A 112 3.84 -11.48 14.67
C ILE A 112 4.44 -10.54 15.72
N GLN A 113 3.74 -10.40 16.84
CA GLN A 113 4.16 -9.64 18.01
C GLN A 113 4.69 -10.62 19.07
N GLU A 114 5.97 -10.50 19.42
CA GLU A 114 6.56 -11.29 20.51
C GLU A 114 6.38 -10.54 21.83
N ILE A 115 5.49 -11.03 22.70
CA ILE A 115 5.23 -10.42 24.00
C ILE A 115 6.05 -11.15 25.06
N ARG A 116 6.87 -10.38 25.81
CA ARG A 116 7.79 -10.85 26.85
C ARG A 116 7.59 -10.06 28.15
N VAL A 117 7.86 -10.70 29.28
CA VAL A 117 8.00 -10.01 30.56
C VAL A 117 9.46 -9.67 30.80
N GLY A 118 9.72 -8.47 31.33
CA GLY A 118 11.06 -8.00 31.66
C GLY A 118 11.75 -8.93 32.64
N ARG A 119 12.92 -9.45 32.25
CA ARG A 119 13.72 -10.39 33.03
C ARG A 119 15.19 -9.97 33.00
N LEU A 120 15.89 -10.23 34.09
CA LEU A 120 17.33 -10.10 34.18
C LEU A 120 17.86 -11.21 35.11
N ASP A 121 18.42 -12.26 34.50
CA ASP A 121 18.95 -13.41 35.20
C ASP A 121 20.22 -13.03 35.99
N ALA A 122 20.58 -13.82 37.00
CA ALA A 122 21.82 -13.61 37.75
C ALA A 122 23.06 -13.81 36.85
N PHE A 123 24.14 -13.06 37.13
CA PHE A 123 25.41 -13.24 36.44
C PHE A 123 25.94 -14.68 36.57
N PRO A 124 26.58 -15.24 35.53
CA PRO A 124 27.25 -16.53 35.64
C PRO A 124 28.30 -16.53 36.76
N THR A 125 28.34 -17.58 37.58
CA THR A 125 29.35 -17.71 38.64
C THR A 125 30.74 -17.86 38.05
N ARG A 126 31.60 -16.83 38.19
CA ARG A 126 33.01 -16.87 37.77
C ARG A 126 33.98 -16.78 38.96
N THR A 127 35.26 -17.03 38.69
CA THR A 127 36.37 -16.74 39.60
C THR A 127 36.60 -15.24 39.74
N ASN A 128 36.92 -14.78 40.95
CA ASN A 128 37.28 -13.38 41.21
C ASN A 128 38.53 -12.98 40.40
N GLU A 129 38.53 -11.78 39.84
CA GLU A 129 39.66 -11.24 39.08
C GLU A 129 40.45 -10.21 39.90
N SER A 130 41.73 -10.02 39.53
CA SER A 130 42.58 -8.99 40.12
C SER A 130 43.42 -8.27 39.06
N PHE A 131 43.26 -6.96 39.01
CA PHE A 131 44.04 -6.07 38.16
C PHE A 131 45.15 -5.42 38.97
N ILE A 132 46.35 -5.30 38.39
CA ILE A 132 47.48 -4.58 38.99
C ILE A 132 47.88 -3.48 38.01
N SER A 133 47.94 -2.24 38.49
CA SER A 133 48.36 -1.09 37.69
C SER A 133 49.26 -0.14 38.49
N THR A 134 49.83 0.84 37.81
CA THR A 134 50.57 1.95 38.41
C THR A 134 49.73 3.22 38.39
N GLU A 135 49.88 4.05 39.41
CA GLU A 135 49.22 5.35 39.49
C GLU A 135 49.53 6.22 38.25
N GLY A 136 48.52 6.86 37.68
CA GLY A 136 48.60 7.60 36.42
C GLY A 136 48.30 6.80 35.15
N ASN A 137 48.30 5.47 35.18
CA ASN A 137 47.99 4.66 33.99
C ASN A 137 46.48 4.53 33.75
N TYR A 138 46.11 4.38 32.48
CA TYR A 138 44.76 3.94 32.09
C TYR A 138 44.49 2.52 32.55
N VAL A 139 43.26 2.27 33.00
CA VAL A 139 42.76 0.92 33.33
C VAL A 139 41.35 0.79 32.77
N MET A 140 41.05 -0.38 32.23
CA MET A 140 39.70 -0.79 31.83
C MET A 140 39.38 -2.07 32.59
N ILE A 141 38.28 -2.06 33.34
CA ILE A 141 37.76 -3.22 34.03
C ILE A 141 36.55 -3.72 33.26
N HIS A 142 36.61 -4.96 32.75
CA HIS A 142 35.50 -5.54 32.00
C HIS A 142 34.31 -5.84 32.93
N CYS A 143 33.08 -5.71 32.42
CA CYS A 143 31.88 -6.02 33.21
C CYS A 143 31.74 -7.54 33.46
N ASP A 144 31.57 -8.29 32.36
CA ASP A 144 31.67 -9.74 32.25
C ASP A 144 31.73 -10.05 30.73
N GLU A 145 32.46 -11.09 30.30
CA GLU A 145 32.47 -11.48 28.87
C GLU A 145 31.16 -12.14 28.42
N ASN A 146 30.39 -12.70 29.36
CA ASN A 146 29.13 -13.40 29.14
C ASN A 146 28.05 -12.77 30.03
N LEU A 147 27.38 -11.75 29.49
CA LEU A 147 26.27 -11.11 30.18
C LEU A 147 25.14 -12.13 30.50
N PRO A 148 24.46 -12.02 31.66
CA PRO A 148 23.25 -12.78 31.93
C PRO A 148 22.19 -12.59 30.84
N LYS A 149 21.28 -13.55 30.70
CA LYS A 149 20.12 -13.40 29.80
C LYS A 149 19.17 -12.33 30.34
N TYR A 150 18.65 -11.52 29.45
CA TYR A 150 17.71 -10.45 29.78
C TYR A 150 16.67 -10.25 28.68
N TYR A 151 15.53 -9.67 29.05
CA TYR A 151 14.52 -9.17 28.13
C TYR A 151 14.22 -7.71 28.42
N GLY A 152 14.27 -6.88 27.39
CA GLY A 152 14.05 -5.43 27.48
C GLY A 152 15.32 -4.60 27.70
N PRO A 153 15.19 -3.27 27.83
CA PRO A 153 16.33 -2.37 27.99
C PRO A 153 17.02 -2.57 29.35
N ILE A 154 18.35 -2.53 29.33
CA ILE A 154 19.24 -2.62 30.48
C ILE A 154 20.09 -1.36 30.60
N THR A 155 20.66 -1.15 31.78
CA THR A 155 21.70 -0.14 32.04
C THR A 155 22.82 -0.76 32.85
N PHE A 156 24.07 -0.39 32.56
CA PHE A 156 25.22 -0.82 33.34
C PHE A 156 25.53 0.17 34.46
N LYS A 157 25.96 -0.37 35.60
CA LYS A 157 26.37 0.35 36.79
C LYS A 157 27.59 -0.33 37.40
N TRP A 158 28.32 0.40 38.22
CA TRP A 158 29.44 -0.14 38.99
C TRP A 158 29.27 0.15 40.46
N TYR A 159 29.70 -0.79 41.30
CA TYR A 159 29.65 -0.68 42.74
C TYR A 159 31.00 -1.05 43.36
N THR A 160 31.27 -0.53 44.54
CA THR A 160 32.34 -1.01 45.43
C THR A 160 31.72 -1.56 46.70
N VAL A 161 32.27 -2.65 47.23
CA VAL A 161 31.78 -3.26 48.48
C VAL A 161 32.52 -2.64 49.66
N HIS A 162 31.81 -2.09 50.63
CA HIS A 162 32.37 -1.56 51.86
C HIS A 162 31.49 -1.92 53.06
N ASN A 163 32.02 -2.68 54.03
CA ASN A 163 31.28 -3.18 55.20
C ASN A 163 29.93 -3.82 54.84
N GLN A 164 29.94 -4.75 53.87
CA GLN A 164 28.76 -5.43 53.29
C GLN A 164 27.77 -4.53 52.51
N ASN A 165 27.91 -3.21 52.54
CA ASN A 165 27.12 -2.29 51.72
C ASN A 165 27.76 -2.10 50.33
N ASN A 166 26.92 -2.00 49.29
CA ASN A 166 27.37 -1.64 47.93
C ASN A 166 27.26 -0.12 47.75
N ILE A 167 28.36 0.54 47.39
CA ILE A 167 28.44 1.98 47.13
C ILE A 167 28.61 2.19 45.62
N GLU A 168 27.69 2.93 45.00
CA GLU A 168 27.70 3.18 43.54
C GLU A 168 28.92 4.01 43.11
N VAL A 169 29.55 3.60 42.01
CA VAL A 169 30.67 4.28 41.38
C VAL A 169 30.11 5.11 40.24
N PHE A 170 29.90 6.39 40.49
CA PHE A 170 29.45 7.32 39.48
C PHE A 170 30.57 7.66 38.47
N PRO A 171 30.26 7.76 37.17
CA PRO A 171 31.15 8.38 36.18
C PRO A 171 31.51 9.81 36.57
N ASP A 172 32.70 10.25 36.18
CA ASP A 172 33.23 11.59 36.44
C ASP A 172 34.12 12.05 35.26
N GLU A 173 34.92 13.11 35.42
CA GLU A 173 35.87 13.57 34.39
C GLU A 173 36.83 12.47 33.91
N ARG A 174 37.11 11.48 34.76
CA ARG A 174 38.14 10.44 34.61
C ARG A 174 37.58 9.03 34.52
N LYS A 175 36.40 8.79 35.12
CA LYS A 175 35.69 7.50 35.16
C LYS A 175 34.56 7.48 34.15
N PHE A 176 34.50 6.45 33.32
CA PHE A 176 33.50 6.30 32.28
C PHE A 176 33.02 4.85 32.19
N ILE A 177 31.74 4.65 31.87
CA ILE A 177 31.16 3.33 31.62
C ILE A 177 30.73 3.31 30.15
N ASP A 178 31.25 2.36 29.36
CA ASP A 178 30.92 2.23 27.94
C ASP A 178 29.57 1.51 27.71
N GLN A 179 29.13 1.45 26.45
CA GLN A 179 27.96 0.67 26.02
C GLN A 179 28.04 -0.84 26.33
N GLY A 180 29.24 -1.40 26.50
CA GLY A 180 29.46 -2.79 26.92
C GLY A 180 29.43 -2.99 28.44
N GLY A 181 29.31 -1.89 29.20
CA GLY A 181 29.33 -1.87 30.66
C GLY A 181 30.72 -1.86 31.30
N ASN A 182 31.79 -1.74 30.52
CA ASN A 182 33.16 -1.74 31.05
C ASN A 182 33.47 -0.43 31.79
N LEU A 183 34.16 -0.50 32.92
CA LEU A 183 34.58 0.68 33.69
C LEU A 183 35.97 1.13 33.27
N HIS A 184 36.04 2.29 32.64
CA HIS A 184 37.28 2.93 32.21
C HIS A 184 37.72 3.98 33.22
N PHE A 185 39.02 3.98 33.52
CA PHE A 185 39.72 5.05 34.20
C PHE A 185 40.71 5.66 33.22
N SER A 186 40.50 6.91 32.77
CA SER A 186 41.47 7.63 31.90
C SER A 186 42.88 7.68 32.51
N TYR A 187 42.95 7.72 33.85
CA TYR A 187 44.10 7.39 34.67
C TYR A 187 43.63 6.90 36.05
N VAL A 188 44.34 5.97 36.71
CA VAL A 188 44.02 5.52 38.09
C VAL A 188 44.80 6.29 39.16
N LEU A 189 44.19 6.46 40.33
CA LEU A 189 44.81 7.02 41.54
C LEU A 189 44.96 5.92 42.60
N LYS A 190 45.88 6.09 43.56
CA LYS A 190 46.01 5.19 44.72
C LYS A 190 44.71 5.08 45.53
N SER A 191 43.86 6.11 45.51
CA SER A 191 42.52 6.11 46.13
C SER A 191 41.48 5.24 45.41
N ASP A 192 41.72 4.82 44.17
CA ASP A 192 40.85 3.86 43.45
C ASP A 192 41.24 2.40 43.74
N GLU A 193 42.30 2.15 44.53
CA GLU A 193 42.66 0.80 44.95
C GLU A 193 41.51 0.13 45.73
N ARG A 194 41.19 -1.11 45.36
CA ARG A 194 40.16 -1.93 45.99
C ARG A 194 40.71 -3.33 46.20
N ALA A 195 40.85 -3.71 47.47
CA ALA A 195 41.33 -5.03 47.86
C ALA A 195 40.27 -6.11 47.60
N VAL A 196 40.67 -7.38 47.65
CA VAL A 196 39.77 -8.55 47.50
C VAL A 196 38.63 -8.55 48.54
N THR A 197 38.82 -7.89 49.69
CA THR A 197 37.82 -7.71 50.75
C THR A 197 36.84 -6.57 50.51
N SER A 198 37.15 -5.64 49.60
CA SER A 198 36.33 -4.47 49.25
C SER A 198 36.29 -4.22 47.73
N PRO A 199 35.95 -5.26 46.92
CA PRO A 199 36.15 -5.24 45.47
C PRO A 199 35.20 -4.30 44.72
N TYR A 200 35.55 -4.00 43.47
CA TYR A 200 34.61 -3.54 42.46
C TYR A 200 33.67 -4.68 42.03
N LYS A 201 32.47 -4.31 41.61
CA LYS A 201 31.48 -5.17 40.95
C LYS A 201 30.81 -4.41 39.82
N CYS A 202 30.75 -5.01 38.64
CA CYS A 202 29.78 -4.58 37.64
C CYS A 202 28.37 -4.93 38.11
N ALA A 203 27.37 -4.20 37.63
CA ALA A 203 25.97 -4.52 37.81
C ALA A 203 25.17 -4.17 36.56
N MET A 204 24.17 -5.01 36.27
CA MET A 204 23.14 -4.70 35.27
C MET A 204 21.85 -4.36 36.00
N SER A 205 21.19 -3.30 35.56
CA SER A 205 19.90 -2.85 36.07
C SER A 205 18.87 -2.87 34.96
N SER A 206 17.76 -3.57 35.18
CA SER A 206 16.59 -3.55 34.28
C SER A 206 15.40 -2.93 35.00
N VAL A 207 14.93 -1.79 34.47
CA VAL A 207 13.71 -1.12 34.95
C VAL A 207 12.49 -2.01 34.71
N LYS A 208 12.46 -2.77 33.59
CA LYS A 208 11.35 -3.68 33.29
C LYS A 208 11.27 -4.86 34.26
N ALA A 209 12.43 -5.40 34.68
CA ALA A 209 12.51 -6.48 35.65
C ALA A 209 12.54 -6.01 37.12
N HIS A 210 12.53 -4.70 37.39
CA HIS A 210 12.67 -4.11 38.74
C HIS A 210 13.87 -4.65 39.55
N THR A 211 14.93 -5.07 38.86
CA THR A 211 16.02 -5.86 39.45
C THR A 211 17.38 -5.29 39.04
N ILE A 212 18.31 -5.27 40.00
CA ILE A 212 19.74 -5.07 39.77
C ILE A 212 20.46 -6.37 40.08
N GLN A 213 21.15 -6.93 39.09
CA GLN A 213 22.01 -8.10 39.26
C GLN A 213 23.47 -7.66 39.35
N MET A 214 24.21 -8.24 40.29
CA MET A 214 25.62 -7.92 40.56
C MET A 214 26.51 -9.01 39.98
N GLY A 215 27.59 -8.59 39.31
CA GLY A 215 28.61 -9.48 38.76
C GLY A 215 29.68 -9.90 39.77
N SER A 216 30.75 -10.45 39.23
CA SER A 216 31.89 -11.01 39.97
C SER A 216 32.68 -9.95 40.75
N ASN A 217 33.39 -10.39 41.80
CA ASN A 217 34.30 -9.51 42.55
C ASN A 217 35.56 -9.25 41.74
N ILE A 218 35.93 -7.97 41.60
CA ILE A 218 37.16 -7.55 40.93
C ILE A 218 37.99 -6.68 41.87
N ALA A 219 39.21 -7.13 42.19
CA ALA A 219 40.18 -6.32 42.92
C ALA A 219 41.00 -5.46 41.95
N LEU A 220 41.36 -4.25 42.39
CA LEU A 220 42.27 -3.36 41.68
C LEU A 220 43.38 -2.91 42.63
N PHE A 221 44.61 -3.36 42.39
CA PHE A 221 45.79 -2.93 43.11
C PHE A 221 46.50 -1.81 42.33
N VAL A 222 46.84 -0.71 43.01
CA VAL A 222 47.48 0.45 42.41
C VAL A 222 48.82 0.72 43.12
N THR A 223 49.90 0.62 42.38
CA THR A 223 51.24 0.96 42.88
C THR A 223 51.55 2.44 42.58
N GLY A 224 51.76 3.22 43.64
CA GLY A 224 52.12 4.64 43.55
C GLY A 224 53.56 4.88 44.00
N THR A 225 54.31 5.69 43.26
CA THR A 225 55.74 5.95 43.52
C THR A 225 56.13 7.43 43.49
N GLY A 226 55.18 8.34 43.23
CA GLY A 226 55.44 9.78 43.14
C GLY A 226 54.32 10.54 42.42
N PRO A 227 54.53 11.83 42.09
CA PRO A 227 53.56 12.60 41.30
C PRO A 227 53.38 12.01 39.90
N ILE A 228 52.15 12.04 39.39
CA ILE A 228 51.82 11.52 38.06
C ILE A 228 52.50 12.36 36.98
N ALA A 229 53.24 11.72 36.09
CA ALA A 229 53.90 12.38 34.97
C ALA A 229 52.89 12.83 33.91
N ASN A 230 53.03 14.07 33.42
CA ASN A 230 52.24 14.55 32.30
C ASN A 230 52.49 13.69 31.04
N SER A 231 51.41 13.35 30.34
CA SER A 231 51.44 12.47 29.16
C SER A 231 50.49 12.98 28.07
N ALA A 232 50.93 12.85 26.81
CA ALA A 232 50.11 13.21 25.65
C ALA A 232 48.93 12.23 25.48
N PRO A 233 47.85 12.63 24.80
CA PRO A 233 46.66 11.78 24.65
C PRO A 233 46.99 10.54 23.82
N LYS A 234 46.46 9.39 24.24
CA LYS A 234 46.53 8.13 23.49
C LYS A 234 45.16 7.47 23.49
N LEU A 235 44.69 7.05 22.32
CA LEU A 235 43.46 6.28 22.18
C LEU A 235 43.59 4.95 22.93
N GLN A 236 42.58 4.62 23.74
CA GLN A 236 42.52 3.34 24.46
C GLN A 236 41.26 2.54 24.10
N PHE A 237 40.13 3.23 23.88
CA PHE A 237 38.87 2.61 23.49
C PHE A 237 38.18 3.47 22.43
N LYS A 238 37.52 2.78 21.49
CA LYS A 238 36.50 3.33 20.60
C LYS A 238 35.37 2.31 20.49
N THR A 239 34.14 2.74 20.21
CA THR A 239 33.01 1.82 19.99
C THR A 239 33.37 0.72 18.96
N PRO A 240 33.19 -0.57 19.29
CA PRO A 240 33.39 -1.67 18.36
C PRO A 240 32.40 -1.65 17.18
N ASP A 241 32.81 -2.17 16.03
CA ASP A 241 32.01 -2.15 14.79
C ASP A 241 30.63 -2.83 14.94
N SER A 242 30.48 -3.77 15.88
CA SER A 242 29.21 -4.43 16.23
C SER A 242 28.15 -3.47 16.78
N PHE A 243 28.56 -2.40 17.46
CA PHE A 243 27.68 -1.35 17.98
C PHE A 243 27.53 -0.16 17.00
N LEU A 244 28.33 -0.15 15.92
CA LEU A 244 28.27 0.86 14.86
C LEU A 244 27.34 0.48 13.70
N THR A 245 26.59 -0.63 13.78
CA THR A 245 25.52 -0.95 12.83
C THR A 245 24.17 -0.65 13.47
N VAL A 246 23.48 0.39 12.99
CA VAL A 246 22.28 0.95 13.64
C VAL A 246 21.10 1.00 12.67
N GLU A 247 19.91 0.61 13.13
CA GLU A 247 18.69 0.66 12.32
C GLU A 247 18.24 2.11 12.04
N VAL A 248 17.78 2.39 10.82
CA VAL A 248 17.16 3.67 10.44
C VAL A 248 16.08 4.07 11.46
N GLY A 249 16.15 5.32 11.91
CA GLY A 249 15.22 5.89 12.89
C GLY A 249 15.53 5.60 14.36
N LYS A 250 16.56 4.79 14.67
CA LYS A 250 17.09 4.64 16.03
C LYS A 250 18.08 5.76 16.35
N ASN A 251 18.61 5.75 17.58
CA ASN A 251 19.73 6.61 17.96
C ASN A 251 21.02 5.80 17.84
N ALA A 252 22.03 6.35 17.17
CA ALA A 252 23.39 5.81 17.20
C ALA A 252 24.17 6.44 18.34
N GLN A 253 25.04 5.68 19.00
CA GLN A 253 25.90 6.14 20.09
C GLN A 253 27.35 5.76 19.79
N LEU A 254 28.21 6.77 19.63
CA LEU A 254 29.62 6.61 19.29
C LEU A 254 30.46 7.08 20.48
N GLU A 255 31.47 6.31 20.84
CA GLU A 255 32.24 6.50 22.06
C GLU A 255 33.74 6.41 21.81
N CYS A 256 34.49 7.26 22.50
CA CYS A 256 35.95 7.24 22.53
C CYS A 256 36.48 7.53 23.92
N VAL A 257 37.46 6.75 24.36
CA VAL A 257 38.21 7.01 25.59
C VAL A 257 39.69 7.17 25.26
N PHE A 258 40.23 8.30 25.68
CA PHE A 258 41.66 8.60 25.62
C PHE A 258 42.25 8.51 27.03
N SER A 259 43.43 7.90 27.12
CA SER A 259 44.36 8.12 28.24
C SER A 259 45.19 9.37 27.96
N GLY A 260 45.95 9.78 28.96
CA GLY A 260 46.77 10.99 28.94
C GLY A 260 46.42 11.81 30.17
N TYR A 261 47.44 12.41 30.78
CA TYR A 261 47.30 13.19 32.01
C TYR A 261 48.00 14.54 31.84
N TYR A 262 47.38 15.59 32.36
CA TYR A 262 48.02 16.89 32.47
C TYR A 262 47.74 17.48 33.86
N ALA A 263 48.78 17.81 34.61
CA ALA A 263 48.64 18.40 35.93
C ALA A 263 47.97 19.79 35.83
N SER A 264 46.69 19.85 36.21
CA SER A 264 45.91 21.08 36.38
C SER A 264 45.13 21.01 37.71
N ASN A 265 44.81 22.18 38.24
CA ASN A 265 43.92 22.33 39.40
C ASN A 265 42.43 22.18 39.01
N ILE A 266 42.12 22.10 37.72
CA ILE A 266 40.77 21.93 37.18
C ILE A 266 40.58 20.46 36.75
N PRO A 267 39.68 19.67 37.38
CA PRO A 267 39.54 18.24 37.11
C PRO A 267 39.24 17.87 35.65
N SER A 268 38.49 18.70 34.91
CA SER A 268 38.18 18.46 33.50
C SER A 268 39.35 18.71 32.54
N GLU A 269 40.42 19.37 33.01
CA GLU A 269 41.66 19.59 32.25
C GLU A 269 42.72 18.50 32.50
N THR A 270 42.53 17.65 33.52
CA THR A 270 43.47 16.56 33.82
C THR A 270 43.34 15.38 32.86
N VAL A 271 42.24 15.32 32.11
CA VAL A 271 41.98 14.37 31.03
C VAL A 271 42.04 15.06 29.66
N PRO A 272 42.28 14.33 28.56
CA PRO A 272 42.24 14.93 27.23
C PRO A 272 40.84 15.42 26.86
N LYS A 273 40.74 16.67 26.40
CA LYS A 273 39.51 17.22 25.84
C LYS A 273 39.15 16.49 24.55
N ILE A 274 37.96 15.89 24.50
CA ILE A 274 37.48 15.14 23.33
C ILE A 274 36.60 16.05 22.45
N THR A 275 36.79 15.96 21.14
CA THR A 275 36.03 16.69 20.12
C THR A 275 35.67 15.76 18.97
N TRP A 276 34.52 15.99 18.34
CA TRP A 276 33.98 15.15 17.27
C TRP A 276 33.97 15.87 15.93
N PHE A 277 34.18 15.13 14.85
CA PHE A 277 34.23 15.63 13.48
C PHE A 277 33.49 14.67 12.53
N ASP A 278 32.88 15.23 11.49
CA ASP A 278 32.33 14.46 10.37
C ASP A 278 33.45 13.95 9.44
N GLN A 279 33.08 13.14 8.45
CA GLN A 279 33.99 12.59 7.44
C GLN A 279 34.77 13.66 6.64
N ASN A 280 34.28 14.90 6.62
CA ASN A 280 34.87 16.03 5.90
C ASN A 280 35.77 16.89 6.81
N GLY A 281 35.95 16.49 8.09
CA GLY A 281 36.68 17.25 9.10
C GLY A 281 35.94 18.44 9.69
N ARG A 282 34.62 18.56 9.49
CA ARG A 282 33.78 19.60 10.09
C ARG A 282 33.49 19.24 11.54
N ALA A 283 33.68 20.18 12.46
CA ALA A 283 33.41 19.95 13.88
C ALA A 283 31.91 19.69 14.12
N ILE A 284 31.62 18.63 14.87
CA ILE A 284 30.29 18.31 15.40
C ILE A 284 30.19 18.93 16.79
N THR A 285 29.10 19.66 17.05
CA THR A 285 28.87 20.39 18.29
C THR A 285 27.50 20.03 18.87
N GLN A 286 27.31 20.28 20.17
CA GLN A 286 26.04 20.08 20.87
C GLN A 286 24.87 20.77 20.16
N GLY A 287 23.79 20.04 19.91
CA GLY A 287 22.51 20.57 19.42
C GLY A 287 22.01 19.95 18.11
N GLY A 288 20.77 20.30 17.74
CA GLY A 288 20.10 19.72 16.57
C GLY A 288 19.80 18.24 16.79
N ARG A 289 20.40 17.37 15.97
CA ARG A 289 20.33 15.90 16.13
C ARG A 289 21.52 15.31 16.90
N TYR A 290 22.49 16.12 17.32
CA TYR A 290 23.70 15.66 18.00
C TYR A 290 23.66 16.01 19.49
N ASP A 291 23.87 15.02 20.33
CA ASP A 291 24.02 15.16 21.77
C ASP A 291 25.38 14.60 22.19
N ILE A 292 26.17 15.39 22.93
CA ILE A 292 27.56 15.12 23.29
C ILE A 292 27.68 15.16 24.81
N VAL A 293 27.85 13.99 25.41
CA VAL A 293 27.83 13.79 26.86
C VAL A 293 29.13 13.17 27.37
N SER A 294 29.22 12.95 28.69
CA SER A 294 30.37 12.29 29.33
C SER A 294 31.71 13.00 29.05
N ASN A 295 31.70 14.33 29.04
CA ASN A 295 32.84 15.20 28.74
C ASN A 295 33.43 14.98 27.33
N GLY A 296 32.53 14.81 26.36
CA GLY A 296 32.87 14.58 24.96
C GLY A 296 33.17 13.14 24.62
N ARG A 297 33.18 12.21 25.59
CA ARG A 297 33.42 10.77 25.33
C ARG A 297 32.36 10.14 24.45
N THR A 298 31.10 10.58 24.58
CA THR A 298 29.95 9.98 23.89
C THR A 298 29.31 11.00 22.97
N LEU A 299 29.13 10.64 21.69
CA LEU A 299 28.32 11.33 20.70
C LEU A 299 27.09 10.47 20.38
N THR A 300 25.91 10.96 20.72
CA THR A 300 24.63 10.37 20.33
C THR A 300 24.06 11.13 19.12
N ILE A 301 23.69 10.38 18.09
CA ILE A 301 23.04 10.88 16.87
C ILE A 301 21.58 10.42 16.93
N MET A 302 20.66 11.38 17.07
CA MET A 302 19.23 11.10 17.23
C MET A 302 18.55 10.84 15.89
N ASN A 303 17.69 9.82 15.84
CA ASN A 303 16.85 9.48 14.68
C ASN A 303 17.69 9.40 13.37
N VAL A 304 18.56 8.39 13.29
CA VAL A 304 19.55 8.25 12.20
C VAL A 304 18.89 7.98 10.84
N THR A 305 19.47 8.53 9.79
CA THR A 305 19.06 8.30 8.39
C THR A 305 20.18 7.65 7.59
N GLU A 306 19.89 7.19 6.37
CA GLU A 306 20.91 6.66 5.44
C GLU A 306 21.99 7.70 5.07
N ASP A 307 21.74 9.00 5.29
CA ASP A 307 22.75 10.05 5.13
C ASP A 307 23.72 10.12 6.33
N ASP A 308 23.42 9.52 7.48
CA ASP A 308 24.35 9.44 8.61
C ASP A 308 25.37 8.30 8.48
N GLU A 309 25.22 7.43 7.47
CA GLU A 309 26.15 6.34 7.14
C GLU A 309 27.49 6.89 6.65
N LYS A 310 28.39 7.18 7.61
CA LYS A 310 29.63 7.94 7.41
C LYS A 310 30.70 7.52 8.39
N THR A 311 31.96 7.86 8.07
CA THR A 311 33.05 7.76 9.04
C THR A 311 33.11 9.01 9.91
N TYR A 312 32.85 8.86 11.20
CA TYR A 312 33.02 9.89 12.22
C TYR A 312 34.42 9.81 12.81
N ARG A 313 34.96 10.96 13.23
CA ARG A 313 36.28 11.05 13.87
C ARG A 313 36.17 11.70 15.24
N CYS A 314 36.69 11.03 16.27
CA CYS A 314 36.88 11.63 17.59
C CYS A 314 38.37 12.01 17.78
N ARG A 315 38.63 13.11 18.49
CA ARG A 315 39.96 13.62 18.77
C ARG A 315 40.12 14.00 20.24
N GLY A 316 41.01 13.33 20.95
CA GLY A 316 41.44 13.69 22.30
C GLY A 316 42.66 14.60 22.26
N SER A 317 42.64 15.70 23.00
CA SER A 317 43.69 16.74 22.97
C SER A 317 44.06 17.26 24.36
N ASN A 318 45.34 17.54 24.61
CA ASN A 318 45.82 18.28 25.79
C ASN A 318 47.05 19.12 25.41
N ALA A 319 47.68 19.80 26.39
CA ALA A 319 48.82 20.68 26.14
C ALA A 319 50.10 19.98 25.59
N LEU A 320 50.17 18.64 25.64
CA LEU A 320 51.29 17.85 25.13
C LEU A 320 51.04 17.23 23.75
N GLY A 321 49.81 17.29 23.22
CA GLY A 321 49.50 16.77 21.89
C GLY A 321 48.05 16.36 21.70
N ALA A 322 47.79 15.59 20.66
CA ALA A 322 46.47 15.03 20.37
C ALA A 322 46.58 13.65 19.72
N ALA A 323 45.53 12.84 19.89
CA ALA A 323 45.32 11.57 19.21
C ALA A 323 43.89 11.49 18.68
N ASP A 324 43.68 10.62 17.70
CA ASP A 324 42.43 10.52 16.94
C ASP A 324 41.97 9.06 16.79
N ALA A 325 40.67 8.85 16.61
CA ALA A 325 40.11 7.59 16.15
C ALA A 325 39.03 7.82 15.09
N SER A 326 38.88 6.85 14.18
CA SER A 326 37.80 6.81 13.20
C SER A 326 36.82 5.68 13.51
N LEU A 327 35.53 5.97 13.37
CA LEU A 327 34.40 5.06 13.60
C LEU A 327 33.50 5.11 12.36
N ALA A 328 33.38 3.99 11.65
CA ALA A 328 32.49 3.89 10.49
C ALA A 328 31.08 3.52 10.96
N LEU A 329 30.15 4.48 10.95
CA LEU A 329 28.76 4.22 11.27
C LEU A 329 28.08 3.61 10.03
N ASN A 330 27.56 2.40 10.20
CA ASN A 330 26.79 1.66 9.21
C ASN A 330 25.29 1.77 9.54
N ILE A 331 24.46 2.01 8.54
CA ILE A 331 23.02 2.21 8.71
C ILE A 331 22.27 1.10 7.98
N THR A 332 21.43 0.38 8.71
CA THR A 332 20.73 -0.82 8.24
C THR A 332 19.21 -0.67 8.38
N SER A 333 18.41 -1.50 7.70
CA SER A 333 16.96 -1.45 7.88
C SER A 333 16.28 -2.76 7.46
N PRO A 334 15.20 -3.20 8.14
CA PRO A 334 14.19 -4.07 7.53
C PRO A 334 13.69 -3.46 6.20
N PRO A 335 13.08 -4.23 5.27
CA PRO A 335 12.78 -3.73 3.93
C PRO A 335 11.90 -2.46 3.96
N ILE A 336 12.38 -1.41 3.32
CA ILE A 336 11.77 -0.08 3.30
C ILE A 336 10.72 -0.05 2.17
N TRP A 337 9.49 0.36 2.48
CA TRP A 337 8.41 0.49 1.51
C TRP A 337 8.74 1.54 0.43
N VAL A 338 8.70 1.12 -0.83
CA VAL A 338 8.71 1.99 -2.02
C VAL A 338 7.29 2.17 -2.54
N GLN A 339 6.54 1.06 -2.63
CA GLN A 339 5.11 1.03 -2.88
C GLN A 339 4.46 0.01 -1.93
N PRO A 340 3.76 0.48 -0.87
CA PRO A 340 2.93 -0.37 -0.03
C PRO A 340 1.71 -0.89 -0.80
N VAL A 341 1.13 -2.00 -0.33
CA VAL A 341 -0.10 -2.57 -0.86
C VAL A 341 -1.24 -1.62 -0.51
N LYS A 342 -2.12 -1.32 -1.47
CA LYS A 342 -3.25 -0.41 -1.26
C LYS A 342 -4.56 -1.10 -1.58
N SER A 343 -5.53 -0.96 -0.69
CA SER A 343 -6.92 -1.34 -0.96
C SER A 343 -7.46 -0.60 -2.18
N THR A 344 -8.26 -1.27 -3.00
CA THR A 344 -8.77 -0.76 -4.27
C THR A 344 -10.23 -1.16 -4.47
N THR A 345 -11.01 -0.31 -5.15
CA THR A 345 -12.37 -0.66 -5.59
C THR A 345 -12.38 -0.78 -7.10
N VAL A 346 -12.87 -1.92 -7.61
CA VAL A 346 -12.85 -2.27 -9.03
C VAL A 346 -14.23 -2.70 -9.48
N VAL A 347 -14.61 -2.32 -10.70
CA VAL A 347 -15.88 -2.73 -11.33
C VAL A 347 -15.80 -4.20 -11.74
N GLU A 348 -16.86 -4.95 -11.48
CA GLU A 348 -17.02 -6.34 -11.90
C GLU A 348 -16.72 -6.54 -13.41
N GLY A 349 -15.97 -7.60 -13.72
CA GLY A 349 -15.45 -7.92 -15.06
C GLY A 349 -14.08 -7.35 -15.40
N ASN A 350 -13.63 -6.28 -14.72
CA ASN A 350 -12.30 -5.69 -14.94
C ASN A 350 -11.19 -6.42 -14.16
N ASP A 351 -9.94 -6.15 -14.50
CA ASP A 351 -8.79 -6.64 -13.73
C ASP A 351 -8.47 -5.71 -12.56
N ALA A 352 -8.13 -6.27 -11.40
CA ALA A 352 -7.55 -5.55 -10.27
C ALA A 352 -6.03 -5.78 -10.22
N MET A 353 -5.27 -4.78 -9.77
CA MET A 353 -3.81 -4.88 -9.67
C MET A 353 -3.31 -4.34 -8.33
N PHE A 354 -2.53 -5.16 -7.63
CA PHE A 354 -1.85 -4.83 -6.40
C PHE A 354 -0.34 -4.77 -6.64
N THR A 355 0.32 -3.75 -6.08
CA THR A 355 1.78 -3.63 -6.08
C THR A 355 2.33 -3.76 -4.66
N CYS A 356 3.44 -4.46 -4.54
CA CYS A 356 4.23 -4.60 -3.31
C CYS A 356 5.70 -4.47 -3.71
N THR A 357 6.29 -3.30 -3.45
CA THR A 357 7.68 -3.02 -3.79
C THR A 357 8.41 -2.43 -2.58
N THR A 358 9.50 -3.07 -2.19
CA THR A 358 10.40 -2.60 -1.13
C THR A 358 11.83 -2.49 -1.64
N ARG A 359 12.70 -1.89 -0.83
CA ARG A 359 14.15 -1.88 -1.00
C ARG A 359 14.84 -2.17 0.33
N SER A 360 16.09 -2.57 0.30
CA SER A 360 16.94 -2.55 1.50
C SER A 360 17.53 -1.15 1.73
N ALA A 361 18.31 -0.97 2.79
CA ALA A 361 19.09 0.25 2.95
C ALA A 361 20.17 0.35 1.85
N LYS A 362 20.73 1.54 1.67
CA LYS A 362 21.84 1.79 0.74
C LYS A 362 22.99 0.80 0.98
N GLY A 363 23.58 0.28 -0.10
CA GLY A 363 24.69 -0.68 -0.03
C GLY A 363 24.31 -2.13 0.32
N GLU A 364 23.12 -2.38 0.88
CA GLU A 364 22.66 -3.72 1.21
C GLU A 364 22.19 -4.53 -0.02
N GLN A 365 22.10 -5.85 0.13
CA GLN A 365 21.53 -6.73 -0.90
C GLN A 365 20.03 -6.47 -1.08
N LYS A 366 19.53 -6.64 -2.31
CA LYS A 366 18.09 -6.50 -2.60
C LYS A 366 17.25 -7.46 -1.74
N PRO A 367 16.03 -7.05 -1.34
CA PRO A 367 15.13 -7.91 -0.58
C PRO A 367 14.68 -9.13 -1.40
N SER A 368 14.11 -10.12 -0.70
CA SER A 368 13.50 -11.30 -1.32
C SER A 368 12.30 -10.93 -2.20
N PRO A 369 11.93 -11.76 -3.19
CA PRO A 369 10.64 -11.63 -3.87
C PRO A 369 9.49 -11.71 -2.86
N PRO A 370 8.42 -10.91 -3.03
CA PRO A 370 7.22 -10.95 -2.20
C PRO A 370 6.60 -12.34 -2.00
N LEU A 371 6.24 -12.62 -0.75
CA LEU A 371 5.34 -13.72 -0.38
C LEU A 371 3.94 -13.15 -0.19
N TRP A 372 2.99 -13.62 -0.99
CA TRP A 372 1.61 -13.15 -0.95
C TRP A 372 0.71 -14.12 -0.18
N ALA A 373 -0.25 -13.58 0.56
CA ALA A 373 -1.30 -14.30 1.25
C ALA A 373 -2.68 -13.77 0.83
N LEU A 374 -3.65 -14.68 0.65
CA LEU A 374 -5.04 -14.38 0.37
C LEU A 374 -5.87 -14.68 1.61
N ASN A 375 -6.59 -13.68 2.13
CA ASN A 375 -7.41 -13.77 3.35
C ASN A 375 -6.64 -14.39 4.54
N ALA A 376 -5.44 -13.84 4.81
CA ALA A 376 -4.45 -14.32 5.80
C ALA A 376 -3.86 -15.73 5.57
N LYS A 377 -4.20 -16.43 4.48
CA LYS A 377 -3.63 -17.74 4.11
C LYS A 377 -2.57 -17.58 3.01
N GLN A 378 -1.36 -18.08 3.25
CA GLN A 378 -0.24 -18.00 2.29
C GLN A 378 -0.60 -18.62 0.93
N MET A 379 -0.30 -17.91 -0.16
CA MET A 379 -0.51 -18.36 -1.54
C MET A 379 0.63 -19.29 -1.97
N GLY A 380 0.46 -20.59 -1.66
CA GLY A 380 1.31 -21.65 -2.21
C GLY A 380 1.01 -21.93 -3.69
N SER A 381 1.47 -23.05 -4.24
CA SER A 381 1.25 -23.46 -5.64
C SER A 381 -0.20 -23.88 -6.00
N VAL A 382 -1.19 -23.47 -5.20
CA VAL A 382 -2.58 -23.99 -5.20
C VAL A 382 -3.62 -22.87 -5.42
N TYR A 383 -3.18 -21.66 -5.76
CA TYR A 383 -4.08 -20.62 -6.30
C TYR A 383 -4.35 -20.90 -7.80
N ASP A 384 -5.49 -20.44 -8.32
CA ASP A 384 -5.78 -20.51 -9.76
C ASP A 384 -4.85 -19.56 -10.53
N PRO A 385 -3.92 -20.06 -11.37
CA PRO A 385 -2.96 -19.24 -12.09
C PRO A 385 -3.59 -18.43 -13.24
N ASN A 386 -4.80 -18.78 -13.69
CA ASN A 386 -5.52 -17.98 -14.66
C ASN A 386 -6.12 -16.74 -13.99
N LYS A 387 -6.62 -16.91 -12.75
CA LYS A 387 -7.23 -15.86 -11.93
C LYS A 387 -6.20 -14.92 -11.31
N TYR A 388 -5.12 -15.46 -10.73
CA TYR A 388 -4.11 -14.71 -10.00
C TYR A 388 -2.76 -14.76 -10.73
N GLN A 389 -2.43 -13.66 -11.42
CA GLN A 389 -1.25 -13.57 -12.27
C GLN A 389 -0.19 -12.70 -11.60
N PHE A 390 1.03 -13.22 -11.48
CA PHE A 390 2.18 -12.50 -10.92
C PHE A 390 3.15 -12.10 -12.04
N ASN A 391 3.81 -10.94 -11.90
CA ASN A 391 4.99 -10.63 -12.70
C ASN A 391 6.21 -11.50 -12.27
N ALA A 392 7.28 -11.47 -13.07
CA ALA A 392 8.46 -12.30 -12.84
C ALA A 392 9.07 -12.16 -11.43
N ASP A 393 9.14 -10.93 -10.91
CA ASP A 393 9.69 -10.62 -9.59
C ASP A 393 8.66 -10.72 -8.44
N LYS A 394 7.41 -11.10 -8.75
CA LYS A 394 6.24 -11.17 -7.83
C LYS A 394 5.87 -9.87 -7.11
N THR A 395 6.42 -8.72 -7.52
CA THR A 395 6.07 -7.39 -6.99
C THR A 395 4.67 -6.92 -7.38
N THR A 396 4.06 -7.52 -8.40
CA THR A 396 2.74 -7.15 -8.90
C THR A 396 1.86 -8.40 -8.99
N LEU A 397 0.68 -8.32 -8.35
CA LEU A 397 -0.38 -9.32 -8.43
C LEU A 397 -1.56 -8.72 -9.20
N THR A 398 -1.96 -9.37 -10.30
CA THR A 398 -3.15 -9.06 -11.07
C THR A 398 -4.23 -10.10 -10.81
N VAL A 399 -5.41 -9.67 -10.35
CA VAL A 399 -6.61 -10.50 -10.22
C VAL A 399 -7.45 -10.28 -11.48
N LYS A 400 -7.58 -11.32 -12.31
CA LYS A 400 -8.28 -11.24 -13.60
C LYS A 400 -9.79 -11.26 -13.45
N SER A 401 -10.47 -10.42 -14.23
CA SER A 401 -11.95 -10.33 -14.36
C SER A 401 -12.69 -10.56 -13.04
N VAL A 402 -12.65 -9.55 -12.16
CA VAL A 402 -13.13 -9.67 -10.78
C VAL A 402 -14.65 -9.83 -10.71
N ASN A 403 -15.15 -10.69 -9.84
CA ASN A 403 -16.55 -10.97 -9.61
C ASN A 403 -16.97 -10.53 -8.21
N LYS A 404 -18.18 -9.96 -8.09
CA LYS A 404 -18.63 -9.36 -6.83
C LYS A 404 -18.87 -10.38 -5.72
N ASP A 405 -19.31 -11.58 -6.06
CA ASP A 405 -19.71 -12.58 -5.07
C ASP A 405 -18.55 -13.46 -4.59
N THR A 406 -17.46 -13.58 -5.37
CA THR A 406 -16.32 -14.46 -5.03
C THR A 406 -15.02 -13.75 -4.66
N ASP A 407 -14.74 -12.56 -5.21
CA ASP A 407 -13.37 -12.04 -5.24
C ASP A 407 -13.09 -10.90 -4.25
N ILE A 408 -14.10 -10.43 -3.51
CA ILE A 408 -13.89 -9.48 -2.41
C ILE A 408 -13.00 -10.16 -1.35
N ALA A 409 -11.78 -9.66 -1.15
CA ALA A 409 -10.75 -10.32 -0.36
C ALA A 409 -9.64 -9.35 0.06
N CYS A 410 -8.83 -9.74 1.05
CA CYS A 410 -7.59 -9.03 1.41
C CYS A 410 -6.36 -9.80 0.93
N PHE A 411 -5.45 -9.10 0.26
CA PHE A 411 -4.14 -9.59 -0.13
C PHE A 411 -3.09 -9.00 0.82
N GLN A 412 -2.28 -9.86 1.42
CA GLN A 412 -1.17 -9.44 2.27
C GLN A 412 0.14 -9.76 1.59
N CYS A 413 1.08 -8.83 1.62
CA CYS A 413 2.43 -9.01 1.11
C CYS A 413 3.41 -9.04 2.28
N THR A 414 4.29 -10.05 2.32
CA THR A 414 5.43 -10.12 3.24
C THR A 414 6.73 -10.12 2.44
N VAL A 415 7.69 -9.28 2.84
CA VAL A 415 9.00 -9.14 2.19
C VAL A 415 10.12 -9.17 3.23
N ALA A 416 11.25 -9.81 2.91
CA ALA A 416 12.38 -10.01 3.80
C ALA A 416 13.69 -9.44 3.22
N ASN A 417 14.63 -9.08 4.09
CA ASN A 417 16.06 -8.93 3.75
C ASN A 417 16.92 -9.55 4.86
N SER A 418 18.24 -9.30 4.84
CA SER A 418 19.17 -9.78 5.88
C SER A 418 18.94 -9.22 7.28
N VAL A 419 18.09 -8.20 7.43
CA VAL A 419 17.91 -7.43 8.67
C VAL A 419 16.59 -7.77 9.36
N GLY A 420 15.55 -8.08 8.59
CA GLY A 420 14.22 -8.42 9.10
C GLY A 420 13.18 -8.58 7.99
N MET A 421 11.90 -8.55 8.37
CA MET A 421 10.76 -8.63 7.45
C MET A 421 9.77 -7.51 7.69
N VAL A 422 9.06 -7.12 6.64
CA VAL A 422 7.89 -6.22 6.71
C VAL A 422 6.69 -6.90 6.07
N LYS A 423 5.51 -6.54 6.57
CA LYS A 423 4.22 -7.03 6.09
C LYS A 423 3.27 -5.85 5.94
N ASP A 424 2.45 -5.90 4.90
CA ASP A 424 1.44 -4.90 4.58
C ASP A 424 0.28 -5.54 3.83
N ASP A 425 -0.89 -4.91 3.81
CA ASP A 425 -2.09 -5.49 3.20
C ASP A 425 -3.01 -4.48 2.52
N GLY A 426 -3.66 -4.97 1.45
CA GLY A 426 -4.67 -4.21 0.71
C GLY A 426 -5.79 -5.12 0.26
N CYS A 427 -7.02 -4.63 0.41
CA CYS A 427 -8.23 -5.38 0.11
C CYS A 427 -8.89 -4.89 -1.17
N ILE A 428 -9.39 -5.83 -1.97
CA ILE A 428 -10.22 -5.52 -3.12
C ILE A 428 -11.69 -5.43 -2.67
N ASN A 429 -12.33 -4.33 -3.05
CA ASN A 429 -13.78 -4.21 -3.09
C ASN A 429 -14.25 -4.32 -4.54
N VAL A 430 -15.34 -5.04 -4.78
CA VAL A 430 -15.88 -5.25 -6.14
C VAL A 430 -17.31 -4.72 -6.20
N ILE A 431 -17.57 -3.89 -7.21
CA ILE A 431 -18.86 -3.20 -7.38
C ILE A 431 -19.50 -3.56 -8.72
N LYS A 432 -20.83 -3.56 -8.76
CA LYS A 432 -21.57 -3.77 -10.00
C LYS A 432 -21.35 -2.60 -10.97
N PRO A 433 -21.30 -2.86 -12.29
CA PRO A 433 -21.19 -1.81 -13.29
C PRO A 433 -22.45 -0.94 -13.35
N ILE A 434 -22.31 0.26 -13.94
CA ILE A 434 -23.45 1.09 -14.33
C ILE A 434 -24.21 0.38 -15.47
N GLU A 435 -25.36 -0.21 -15.15
CA GLU A 435 -26.31 -0.79 -16.11
C GLU A 435 -27.33 0.26 -16.56
N ILE A 436 -27.46 0.46 -17.87
CA ILE A 436 -28.50 1.32 -18.45
C ILE A 436 -29.81 0.53 -18.56
N LYS A 437 -30.83 0.91 -17.79
CA LYS A 437 -32.16 0.26 -17.78
C LYS A 437 -33.12 0.87 -18.81
N VAL A 438 -33.10 2.19 -18.97
CA VAL A 438 -33.85 2.91 -20.02
C VAL A 438 -32.84 3.56 -20.95
N ARG A 439 -32.94 3.24 -22.24
CA ARG A 439 -32.11 3.77 -23.32
C ARG A 439 -33.03 4.25 -24.44
N PRO A 440 -32.92 5.51 -24.89
CA PRO A 440 -33.71 6.02 -26.00
C PRO A 440 -33.14 5.51 -27.33
N ALA A 441 -33.84 5.73 -28.44
CA ALA A 441 -33.33 5.35 -29.76
C ALA A 441 -32.04 6.12 -30.08
N ALA A 442 -30.97 5.38 -30.45
CA ALA A 442 -29.63 5.94 -30.68
C ALA A 442 -29.56 6.92 -31.87
N GLN A 443 -30.50 6.79 -32.81
CA GLN A 443 -30.76 7.75 -33.87
C GLN A 443 -32.25 8.06 -33.87
N GLN A 444 -32.61 9.34 -33.85
CA GLN A 444 -33.99 9.82 -33.88
C GLN A 444 -34.14 10.83 -35.00
N SER A 445 -34.96 10.50 -35.99
CA SER A 445 -35.29 11.40 -37.08
C SER A 445 -36.65 12.01 -36.82
N VAL A 446 -36.68 13.31 -36.54
CA VAL A 446 -37.85 14.02 -36.02
C VAL A 446 -38.30 15.12 -36.98
N MET A 447 -39.61 15.29 -37.10
CA MET A 447 -40.27 16.41 -37.75
C MET A 447 -40.78 17.42 -36.71
N LYS A 448 -41.13 18.61 -37.15
CA LYS A 448 -41.70 19.65 -36.28
C LYS A 448 -43.07 19.21 -35.76
N GLY A 449 -43.22 19.15 -34.44
CA GLY A 449 -44.38 18.58 -33.74
C GLY A 449 -44.09 17.24 -33.04
N ASP A 450 -42.99 16.57 -33.39
CA ASP A 450 -42.57 15.34 -32.72
C ASP A 450 -41.91 15.62 -31.36
N LYS A 451 -41.82 14.59 -30.51
CA LYS A 451 -41.10 14.62 -29.23
C LYS A 451 -39.78 13.87 -29.37
N VAL A 452 -38.65 14.53 -29.12
CA VAL A 452 -37.35 13.86 -28.98
C VAL A 452 -37.27 13.26 -27.59
N ASP A 453 -36.96 11.97 -27.46
CA ASP A 453 -36.71 11.34 -26.17
C ASP A 453 -35.19 11.21 -25.92
N LEU A 454 -34.72 11.79 -24.83
CA LEU A 454 -33.34 11.71 -24.36
C LEU A 454 -33.26 11.02 -22.99
N THR A 455 -34.34 10.41 -22.51
CA THR A 455 -34.45 9.79 -21.20
C THR A 455 -33.47 8.64 -21.05
N VAL A 456 -32.55 8.75 -20.09
CA VAL A 456 -31.62 7.67 -19.73
C VAL A 456 -31.74 7.39 -18.25
N VAL A 457 -32.10 6.16 -17.90
CA VAL A 457 -32.16 5.69 -16.51
C VAL A 457 -31.15 4.57 -16.36
N ALA A 458 -30.27 4.71 -15.37
CA ALA A 458 -29.24 3.75 -15.03
C ALA A 458 -29.37 3.28 -13.59
N THR A 459 -28.78 2.12 -13.30
CA THR A 459 -28.63 1.53 -11.96
C THR A 459 -27.20 1.04 -11.79
N THR A 460 -26.67 1.11 -10.57
CA THR A 460 -25.34 0.58 -10.22
C THR A 460 -25.44 -0.14 -8.87
N ASP A 461 -24.31 -0.41 -8.23
CA ASP A 461 -24.23 -0.94 -6.88
C ASP A 461 -25.06 -0.11 -5.87
N PRO A 462 -25.89 -0.71 -4.99
CA PRO A 462 -26.71 0.04 -4.04
C PRO A 462 -25.94 1.00 -3.13
N LEU A 463 -24.67 0.70 -2.83
CA LEU A 463 -23.80 1.59 -2.03
C LEU A 463 -23.31 2.82 -2.82
N TYR A 464 -23.25 2.74 -4.15
CA TYR A 464 -22.77 3.81 -5.05
C TYR A 464 -23.90 4.50 -5.82
N ALA A 465 -25.12 3.98 -5.74
CA ALA A 465 -26.31 4.58 -6.34
C ALA A 465 -26.62 6.01 -5.81
N PRO A 466 -26.42 6.35 -4.52
CA PRO A 466 -26.59 7.73 -4.04
C PRO A 466 -25.59 8.72 -4.65
N ASP A 467 -24.36 8.27 -4.92
CA ASP A 467 -23.29 9.07 -5.53
C ASP A 467 -23.37 9.12 -7.08
N MET A 468 -24.41 8.53 -7.67
CA MET A 468 -24.53 8.42 -9.12
C MET A 468 -25.07 9.71 -9.73
N THR A 469 -24.20 10.37 -10.49
CA THR A 469 -24.43 11.65 -11.16
C THR A 469 -24.77 11.47 -12.64
N TYR A 470 -25.54 12.40 -13.18
CA TYR A 470 -25.89 12.47 -14.59
C TYR A 470 -25.49 13.84 -15.15
N SER A 471 -24.83 13.89 -16.30
CA SER A 471 -24.45 15.12 -16.99
C SER A 471 -24.57 14.96 -18.50
N TRP A 472 -24.56 16.07 -19.25
CA TRP A 472 -24.68 16.06 -20.70
C TRP A 472 -23.46 16.63 -21.40
N ILE A 473 -23.23 16.19 -22.62
CA ILE A 473 -22.30 16.78 -23.57
C ILE A 473 -23.09 16.98 -24.88
N PHE A 474 -23.22 18.22 -25.34
CA PHE A 474 -23.90 18.57 -26.59
C PHE A 474 -23.16 19.73 -27.26
N ASN A 475 -22.91 19.65 -28.57
CA ASN A 475 -22.10 20.61 -29.33
C ASN A 475 -20.75 20.95 -28.66
N ASN A 476 -20.09 19.92 -28.09
CA ASN A 476 -18.82 20.02 -27.35
C ASN A 476 -18.87 20.90 -26.08
N VAL A 477 -20.07 21.19 -25.55
CA VAL A 477 -20.30 21.87 -24.28
C VAL A 477 -20.79 20.86 -23.24
N ASN A 478 -20.20 20.89 -22.04
CA ASN A 478 -20.60 20.05 -20.92
C ASN A 478 -21.64 20.76 -20.03
N TYR A 479 -22.75 20.10 -19.73
CA TYR A 479 -23.80 20.57 -18.82
C TYR A 479 -23.83 19.65 -17.60
N THR A 480 -23.45 20.19 -16.45
CA THR A 480 -23.27 19.45 -15.19
C THR A 480 -24.30 19.84 -14.13
N GLY A 481 -24.54 18.93 -13.18
CA GLY A 481 -25.59 19.08 -12.18
C GLY A 481 -26.97 19.14 -12.83
N ASP A 482 -27.74 20.15 -12.46
CA ASP A 482 -29.14 20.33 -12.90
C ASP A 482 -29.26 20.93 -14.32
N LYS A 483 -28.13 21.31 -14.94
CA LYS A 483 -28.12 21.93 -16.27
C LYS A 483 -28.34 20.89 -17.38
N ALA A 484 -29.20 21.24 -18.33
CA ALA A 484 -29.43 20.49 -19.56
C ALA A 484 -29.04 21.32 -20.80
N PRO A 485 -28.83 20.70 -21.97
CA PRO A 485 -28.65 21.40 -23.24
C PRO A 485 -29.87 22.27 -23.60
N PRO A 486 -29.71 23.25 -24.51
CA PRO A 486 -30.81 24.09 -24.97
C PRO A 486 -32.05 23.29 -25.40
N TYR A 487 -33.22 23.78 -25.03
CA TYR A 487 -34.54 23.20 -25.33
C TYR A 487 -34.82 21.79 -24.73
N VAL A 488 -33.89 21.22 -23.97
CA VAL A 488 -34.10 19.94 -23.25
C VAL A 488 -34.81 20.20 -21.93
N THR A 489 -36.06 19.78 -21.83
CA THR A 489 -36.76 19.64 -20.55
C THR A 489 -36.19 18.44 -19.81
N TYR A 490 -35.55 18.66 -18.67
CA TYR A 490 -34.96 17.62 -17.84
C TYR A 490 -35.57 17.61 -16.43
N ASP A 491 -36.24 16.51 -16.09
CA ASP A 491 -36.70 16.21 -14.74
C ASP A 491 -35.63 15.39 -14.01
N ILE A 492 -35.01 16.01 -13.00
CA ILE A 492 -33.92 15.41 -12.21
C ILE A 492 -34.44 14.34 -11.24
N VAL A 493 -35.71 14.39 -10.84
CA VAL A 493 -36.32 13.43 -9.92
C VAL A 493 -36.65 12.14 -10.66
N ASN A 494 -37.43 12.24 -11.74
CA ASN A 494 -37.86 11.10 -12.55
C ASN A 494 -36.83 10.67 -13.61
N LYS A 495 -35.72 11.40 -13.74
CA LYS A 495 -34.66 11.23 -14.77
C LYS A 495 -35.16 11.34 -16.22
N LEU A 496 -36.38 11.84 -16.43
CA LEU A 496 -37.01 12.05 -17.74
C LEU A 496 -36.34 13.23 -18.45
N ALA A 497 -35.99 13.05 -19.73
CA ALA A 497 -35.39 14.11 -20.54
C ALA A 497 -35.97 14.08 -21.95
N TYR A 498 -36.50 15.21 -22.42
CA TYR A 498 -37.11 15.29 -23.75
C TYR A 498 -37.08 16.71 -24.32
N ILE A 499 -37.29 16.82 -25.63
CA ILE A 499 -37.49 18.10 -26.33
C ILE A 499 -38.90 18.07 -26.94
N ASN A 500 -39.74 19.07 -26.63
CA ASN A 500 -41.00 19.30 -27.34
C ASN A 500 -40.73 20.19 -28.55
N THR A 501 -40.81 19.65 -29.77
CA THR A 501 -40.49 20.43 -30.98
C THR A 501 -41.66 21.30 -31.47
N SER A 502 -42.86 21.11 -30.90
CA SER A 502 -44.09 21.85 -31.27
C SER A 502 -43.99 23.35 -31.00
N GLU A 503 -43.21 23.74 -30.00
CA GLU A 503 -43.08 25.11 -29.50
C GLU A 503 -41.87 25.86 -30.10
N LEU A 504 -41.03 25.19 -30.89
CA LEU A 504 -39.80 25.74 -31.44
C LEU A 504 -40.04 26.52 -32.75
N THR A 505 -39.32 27.62 -32.95
CA THR A 505 -39.17 28.24 -34.28
C THR A 505 -38.34 27.35 -35.21
N ASP A 506 -38.34 27.63 -36.52
CA ASP A 506 -37.61 26.78 -37.49
C ASP A 506 -36.08 26.86 -37.34
N GLU A 507 -35.56 27.97 -36.81
CA GLU A 507 -34.14 28.15 -36.48
C GLU A 507 -33.76 27.36 -35.22
N GLU A 508 -34.57 27.43 -34.17
CA GLU A 508 -34.38 26.67 -32.94
C GLU A 508 -34.53 25.15 -33.19
N PHE A 509 -35.53 24.74 -33.97
CA PHE A 509 -35.72 23.36 -34.41
C PHE A 509 -34.52 22.83 -35.19
N LYS A 510 -33.84 23.66 -36.00
CA LYS A 510 -32.59 23.26 -36.65
C LYS A 510 -31.42 23.17 -35.67
N SER A 511 -31.41 23.99 -34.61
CA SER A 511 -30.34 24.04 -33.62
C SER A 511 -30.28 22.84 -32.66
N ILE A 512 -31.39 22.12 -32.47
CA ILE A 512 -31.44 20.86 -31.69
C ILE A 512 -30.89 19.65 -32.47
N GLY A 513 -30.56 19.79 -33.75
CA GLY A 513 -29.91 18.73 -34.51
C GLY A 513 -28.47 18.51 -34.03
N GLY A 514 -28.08 17.26 -33.74
CA GLY A 514 -26.72 16.94 -33.30
C GLY A 514 -26.60 15.69 -32.44
N LEU A 515 -25.41 15.49 -31.88
CA LEU A 515 -25.08 14.38 -30.99
C LEU A 515 -25.23 14.81 -29.52
N TYR A 516 -26.22 14.24 -28.83
CA TYR A 516 -26.40 14.33 -27.39
C TYR A 516 -25.71 13.14 -26.73
N ARG A 517 -24.72 13.40 -25.90
CA ARG A 517 -24.05 12.38 -25.08
C ARG A 517 -24.43 12.57 -23.63
N ARG A 518 -25.16 11.62 -23.05
CA ARG A 518 -25.41 11.56 -21.61
C ARG A 518 -24.28 10.80 -20.93
N ALA A 519 -23.63 11.41 -19.96
CA ALA A 519 -22.64 10.78 -19.10
C ALA A 519 -23.28 10.43 -17.75
N ILE A 520 -23.14 9.18 -17.32
CA ILE A 520 -23.58 8.68 -16.01
C ILE A 520 -22.32 8.25 -15.25
N SER A 521 -22.12 8.75 -14.04
CA SER A 521 -20.86 8.62 -13.31
C SER A 521 -21.03 8.45 -11.81
N HIS A 522 -20.27 7.55 -11.21
CA HIS A 522 -19.99 7.49 -9.77
C HIS A 522 -18.45 7.48 -9.56
N PRO A 523 -17.92 7.55 -8.33
CA PRO A 523 -16.47 7.75 -8.08
C PRO A 523 -15.48 6.71 -8.67
N VAL A 524 -15.97 5.65 -9.32
CA VAL A 524 -15.15 4.52 -9.82
C VAL A 524 -15.43 4.21 -11.30
N GLN A 525 -16.58 4.62 -11.87
CA GLN A 525 -16.94 4.35 -13.27
C GLN A 525 -17.68 5.54 -13.89
N THR A 526 -17.51 5.73 -15.20
CA THR A 526 -18.34 6.59 -16.03
C THR A 526 -18.77 5.83 -17.29
N VAL A 527 -20.04 5.92 -17.64
CA VAL A 527 -20.64 5.31 -18.85
C VAL A 527 -21.32 6.41 -19.67
N TYR A 528 -21.20 6.31 -21.00
CA TYR A 528 -21.78 7.26 -21.94
C TYR A 528 -22.92 6.61 -22.74
N VAL A 529 -23.98 7.38 -22.98
CA VAL A 529 -25.09 7.03 -23.88
C VAL A 529 -25.25 8.13 -24.91
N ASP A 530 -25.04 7.76 -26.17
CA ASP A 530 -25.04 8.67 -27.32
C ASP A 530 -26.38 8.57 -28.07
N VAL A 531 -26.95 9.74 -28.41
CA VAL A 531 -28.21 9.91 -29.14
C VAL A 531 -28.02 10.96 -30.22
N THR A 532 -28.21 10.58 -31.47
CA THR A 532 -28.15 11.50 -32.62
C THR A 532 -29.56 11.95 -32.99
N VAL A 533 -29.79 13.25 -33.02
CA VAL A 533 -31.06 13.87 -33.43
C VAL A 533 -30.93 14.45 -34.83
N GLU A 534 -31.71 13.94 -35.77
CA GLU A 534 -31.78 14.40 -37.16
C GLU A 534 -33.10 15.13 -37.43
N THR A 535 -33.02 16.44 -37.65
CA THR A 535 -34.17 17.31 -37.86
C THR A 535 -34.60 17.31 -39.33
N LYS A 536 -35.73 16.67 -39.63
CA LYS A 536 -36.37 16.75 -40.95
C LYS A 536 -37.38 17.89 -40.94
N LEU A 537 -37.10 18.96 -41.68
CA LEU A 537 -38.17 19.86 -42.07
C LEU A 537 -39.18 19.06 -42.89
N ALA A 538 -40.47 19.30 -42.66
CA ALA A 538 -41.49 18.85 -43.61
C ALA A 538 -41.05 19.33 -45.00
N ALA A 539 -41.00 18.42 -45.97
CA ALA A 539 -40.86 18.82 -47.35
C ALA A 539 -41.96 19.86 -47.58
N ALA A 540 -41.57 21.07 -48.00
CA ALA A 540 -42.54 22.10 -48.33
C ALA A 540 -43.58 21.43 -49.22
N VAL A 541 -44.86 21.64 -48.90
CA VAL A 541 -45.92 21.35 -49.88
C VAL A 541 -45.60 22.29 -51.03
N GLY A 542 -44.82 21.79 -51.98
CA GLY A 542 -44.55 22.49 -53.20
C GLY A 542 -45.91 22.83 -53.76
N GLU A 543 -46.07 24.09 -54.17
CA GLU A 543 -47.07 24.41 -55.17
C GLU A 543 -47.06 23.28 -56.19
N VAL A 544 -48.25 22.79 -56.56
CA VAL A 544 -48.37 21.71 -57.52
C VAL A 544 -47.55 22.11 -58.74
N ALA A 545 -46.35 21.54 -58.83
CA ALA A 545 -45.49 21.68 -59.98
C ALA A 545 -46.25 20.92 -61.05
N THR A 546 -47.09 21.64 -61.79
CA THR A 546 -47.74 21.13 -62.98
C THR A 546 -46.62 20.56 -63.81
N ALA A 547 -46.54 19.24 -63.87
CA ALA A 547 -45.46 18.57 -64.55
C ALA A 547 -45.58 18.92 -66.02
N SER A 548 -44.88 19.98 -66.41
CA SER A 548 -44.56 20.28 -67.80
C SER A 548 -43.62 19.17 -68.23
N PHE A 549 -44.20 18.01 -68.52
CA PHE A 549 -43.59 16.99 -69.33
C PHE A 549 -43.31 17.65 -70.66
N SER A 550 -42.10 18.21 -70.77
CA SER A 550 -41.66 18.94 -71.94
C SER A 550 -41.82 17.99 -73.12
N TYR A 551 -42.74 18.32 -74.04
CA TYR A 551 -43.29 17.36 -75.01
C TYR A 551 -42.25 16.66 -75.88
N TRP A 552 -41.02 17.21 -75.97
CA TRP A 552 -39.87 16.54 -76.60
C TRP A 552 -39.44 15.25 -75.89
N ILE A 553 -39.59 15.11 -74.57
CA ILE A 553 -39.26 13.87 -73.83
C ILE A 553 -40.26 12.77 -74.19
N ILE A 554 -41.55 13.10 -74.29
CA ILE A 554 -42.59 12.16 -74.76
C ILE A 554 -42.31 11.78 -76.23
N GLY A 555 -41.95 12.76 -77.08
CA GLY A 555 -41.53 12.51 -78.46
C GLY A 555 -40.29 11.62 -78.57
N LEU A 556 -39.31 11.78 -77.67
CA LEU A 556 -38.08 11.00 -77.63
C LEU A 556 -38.35 9.56 -77.15
N ILE A 557 -39.21 9.37 -76.14
CA ILE A 557 -39.64 8.04 -75.68
C ILE A 557 -40.45 7.32 -76.78
N ILE A 558 -41.39 7.99 -77.44
CA ILE A 558 -42.14 7.43 -78.57
C ILE A 558 -41.20 7.11 -79.73
N GLY A 559 -40.23 7.98 -80.04
CA GLY A 559 -39.21 7.75 -81.07
C GLY A 559 -38.34 6.53 -80.77
N ILE A 560 -37.91 6.34 -79.52
CA ILE A 560 -37.16 5.16 -79.09
C ILE A 560 -38.03 3.89 -79.16
N ILE A 561 -39.30 3.95 -78.77
CA ILE A 561 -40.22 2.79 -78.88
C ILE A 561 -40.46 2.41 -80.34
N ILE A 562 -40.62 3.38 -81.24
CA ILE A 562 -40.73 3.13 -82.69
C ILE A 562 -39.42 2.55 -83.24
N LEU A 563 -38.25 3.07 -82.83
CA LEU A 563 -36.96 2.52 -83.24
C LEU A 563 -36.79 1.06 -82.77
N ILE A 564 -37.10 0.76 -81.52
CA ILE A 564 -36.99 -0.59 -80.93
C ILE A 564 -37.97 -1.56 -81.61
N THR A 565 -39.20 -1.14 -81.89
CA THR A 565 -40.18 -1.98 -82.62
C THR A 565 -39.79 -2.23 -84.07
N VAL A 566 -39.19 -1.25 -84.76
CA VAL A 566 -38.61 -1.47 -86.10
C VAL A 566 -37.39 -2.40 -86.05
N ILE A 567 -36.50 -2.24 -85.07
CA ILE A 567 -35.35 -3.14 -84.89
C ILE A 567 -35.82 -4.57 -84.59
N LEU A 568 -36.79 -4.76 -83.69
CA LEU A 568 -37.38 -6.07 -83.40
C LEU A 568 -38.08 -6.67 -84.62
N PHE A 569 -38.75 -5.86 -85.45
CA PHE A 569 -39.34 -6.34 -86.70
C PHE A 569 -38.26 -6.80 -87.71
N ILE A 570 -37.18 -6.02 -87.87
CA ILE A 570 -36.03 -6.39 -88.71
C ILE A 570 -35.36 -7.68 -88.19
N VAL A 571 -35.14 -7.80 -86.88
CA VAL A 571 -34.59 -9.00 -86.26
C VAL A 571 -35.52 -10.19 -86.46
N CYS A 572 -36.84 -10.05 -86.29
CA CYS A 572 -37.80 -11.12 -86.58
C CYS A 572 -37.81 -11.53 -88.07
N VAL A 573 -37.65 -10.60 -89.01
CA VAL A 573 -37.55 -10.90 -90.44
C VAL A 573 -36.23 -11.59 -90.80
N ILE A 574 -35.12 -11.21 -90.17
CA ILE A 574 -33.81 -11.85 -90.35
C ILE A 574 -33.79 -13.25 -89.71
N CYS A 575 -34.31 -13.41 -88.48
CA CYS A 575 -34.43 -14.70 -87.80
C CYS A 575 -35.37 -15.67 -88.54
N ARG A 576 -36.47 -15.20 -89.14
CA ARG A 576 -37.33 -16.03 -90.00
C ARG A 576 -36.69 -16.44 -91.32
N ARG A 577 -35.59 -15.79 -91.76
CA ARG A 577 -34.83 -16.16 -92.96
C ARG A 577 -33.59 -17.02 -92.70
N LYS A 578 -33.28 -17.35 -91.44
CA LYS A 578 -32.06 -18.08 -91.07
C LYS A 578 -32.29 -19.40 -90.32
N MET A 579 -33.48 -19.99 -90.46
CA MET A 579 -33.75 -21.39 -90.08
C MET A 579 -33.65 -22.32 -91.29
N GLN A 580 -32.43 -22.57 -91.74
CA GLN A 580 -32.07 -23.74 -92.54
C GLN A 580 -30.57 -24.03 -92.37
N GLU A 581 -30.23 -25.33 -92.31
CA GLU A 581 -28.89 -25.94 -92.34
C GLU A 581 -28.03 -26.05 -91.04
N ALA A 582 -27.94 -27.31 -90.57
CA ALA A 582 -26.73 -28.09 -90.29
C ALA A 582 -25.79 -27.81 -89.07
N THR A 583 -26.01 -28.60 -88.01
CA THR A 583 -25.06 -29.48 -87.27
C THR A 583 -23.52 -29.35 -87.32
N TYR A 584 -22.93 -29.46 -86.11
CA TYR A 584 -21.60 -30.01 -85.71
C TYR A 584 -20.30 -29.25 -86.12
N PRO A 585 -19.14 -29.56 -85.51
CA PRO A 585 -18.80 -29.50 -84.08
C PRO A 585 -17.47 -28.72 -83.87
N VAL A 586 -16.84 -28.79 -82.69
CA VAL A 586 -15.40 -29.13 -82.47
C VAL A 586 -15.00 -28.75 -81.05
N ASP A 587 -14.84 -29.79 -80.24
CA ASP A 587 -13.98 -29.78 -79.06
C ASP A 587 -12.51 -29.80 -79.53
N LYS A 588 -11.73 -28.75 -79.16
CA LYS A 588 -10.25 -28.68 -79.26
C LYS A 588 -9.69 -27.31 -78.82
N LYS A 589 -9.68 -27.02 -77.51
CA LYS A 589 -8.58 -26.24 -76.89
C LYS A 589 -8.42 -26.34 -75.36
N GLU A 590 -8.80 -27.47 -74.78
CA GLU A 590 -8.24 -27.93 -73.50
C GLU A 590 -6.78 -28.37 -73.70
N THR A 591 -5.79 -27.49 -73.45
CA THR A 591 -4.39 -27.84 -73.03
C THR A 591 -3.48 -26.59 -72.96
N ALA A 592 -3.48 -25.87 -71.83
CA ALA A 592 -2.34 -25.08 -71.31
C ALA A 592 -2.63 -24.34 -69.97
N ALA A 593 -3.22 -25.01 -68.96
CA ALA A 593 -3.37 -24.41 -67.61
C ALA A 593 -3.49 -25.42 -66.45
N GLY A 594 -4.17 -26.56 -66.66
CA GLY A 594 -4.00 -27.76 -65.81
C GLY A 594 -4.43 -27.66 -64.34
N LEU A 595 -5.56 -27.03 -64.03
CA LEU A 595 -6.22 -27.13 -62.71
C LEU A 595 -7.73 -27.34 -62.88
N ASP A 596 -8.23 -28.44 -62.30
CA ASP A 596 -9.61 -28.96 -62.43
C ASP A 596 -10.39 -28.72 -61.12
N PRO A 597 -11.52 -27.99 -61.12
CA PRO A 597 -12.32 -27.74 -59.92
C PRO A 597 -13.12 -28.95 -59.39
N GLU A 598 -13.34 -30.02 -60.15
CA GLU A 598 -14.27 -31.10 -59.75
C GLU A 598 -13.65 -32.13 -58.78
N LYS A 599 -12.37 -31.99 -58.39
CA LYS A 599 -11.63 -33.05 -57.69
C LYS A 599 -11.53 -32.95 -56.16
N GLU A 600 -11.94 -31.84 -55.55
CA GLU A 600 -11.93 -31.66 -54.08
C GLU A 600 -13.30 -31.98 -53.42
N LEU A 601 -14.39 -32.11 -54.18
CA LEU A 601 -15.73 -32.34 -53.61
C LEU A 601 -16.14 -33.82 -53.47
N LYS A 602 -15.20 -34.77 -53.67
CA LYS A 602 -15.44 -36.23 -53.62
C LYS A 602 -14.43 -37.01 -52.76
N SER A 603 -14.22 -36.59 -51.52
CA SER A 603 -13.69 -37.47 -50.47
C SER A 603 -14.61 -37.50 -49.25
N SER A 604 -15.29 -38.64 -49.04
CA SER A 604 -16.30 -38.94 -48.00
C SER A 604 -17.58 -38.06 -48.02
N GLY A 605 -18.81 -38.57 -48.04
CA GLY A 605 -19.33 -39.95 -47.92
C GLY A 605 -20.51 -39.96 -46.94
N PHE A 606 -21.78 -39.79 -47.37
CA PHE A 606 -22.76 -40.86 -47.69
C PHE A 606 -22.94 -41.85 -46.52
N HIS A 607 -24.08 -41.95 -45.82
CA HIS A 607 -25.36 -42.58 -46.23
C HIS A 607 -26.52 -42.21 -45.25
N ASP A 608 -27.74 -41.87 -45.73
CA ASP A 608 -28.96 -42.74 -45.88
C ASP A 608 -29.54 -43.25 -44.53
N LEU A 609 -30.85 -43.44 -44.26
CA LEU A 609 -32.14 -43.53 -44.99
C LEU A 609 -33.26 -43.24 -43.92
N SER A 610 -34.57 -43.01 -44.14
CA SER A 610 -35.48 -43.00 -45.32
C SER A 610 -36.70 -42.06 -45.07
N ARG A 611 -37.91 -42.40 -45.56
CA ARG A 611 -39.22 -41.72 -45.36
C ARG A 611 -40.35 -42.77 -45.35
N VAL A 612 -41.37 -42.62 -44.50
CA VAL A 612 -42.66 -43.35 -44.59
C VAL A 612 -43.81 -42.46 -44.08
N ASP A 613 -44.96 -42.47 -44.75
CA ASP A 613 -46.22 -41.80 -44.36
C ASP A 613 -47.16 -42.79 -43.60
N PHE A 614 -48.05 -42.30 -42.71
CA PHE A 614 -49.53 -42.56 -42.70
C PHE A 614 -50.27 -42.05 -41.43
N ASP A 615 -51.59 -41.89 -41.60
CA ASP A 615 -52.64 -41.32 -40.72
C ASP A 615 -52.80 -41.86 -39.27
N GLU A 616 -53.45 -41.08 -38.38
CA GLU A 616 -54.81 -41.39 -37.82
C GLU A 616 -55.36 -40.25 -36.90
N TYR A 617 -56.67 -39.99 -36.93
CA TYR A 617 -57.45 -39.01 -36.13
C TYR A 617 -58.22 -39.76 -35.00
N PRO A 618 -58.70 -39.18 -33.85
CA PRO A 618 -59.86 -38.26 -33.90
C PRO A 618 -60.18 -37.29 -32.70
N THR A 619 -60.75 -36.12 -33.05
CA THR A 619 -61.92 -35.42 -32.44
C THR A 619 -62.07 -35.02 -30.94
N LYS A 620 -62.53 -33.74 -30.76
CA LYS A 620 -63.61 -33.22 -29.87
C LYS A 620 -63.35 -32.91 -28.36
N ARG A 621 -63.38 -31.59 -28.06
CA ARG A 621 -64.26 -30.83 -27.09
C ARG A 621 -64.31 -31.23 -25.59
N PRO A 622 -64.81 -30.36 -24.66
CA PRO A 622 -65.37 -29.01 -24.83
C PRO A 622 -64.75 -27.88 -23.96
N GLN A 623 -65.17 -26.68 -24.32
CA GLN A 623 -65.19 -25.41 -23.57
C GLN A 623 -66.01 -25.51 -22.26
N HIS A 624 -65.63 -24.74 -21.25
CA HIS A 624 -66.56 -24.29 -20.19
C HIS A 624 -66.29 -22.82 -19.85
N ASP A 625 -67.29 -22.15 -19.26
CA ASP A 625 -67.58 -20.73 -19.38
C ASP A 625 -67.77 -20.07 -17.99
N LEU A 626 -67.42 -18.77 -17.89
CA LEU A 626 -67.91 -17.78 -16.90
C LEU A 626 -67.48 -18.02 -15.40
N ASP A 627 -67.53 -17.06 -14.47
CA ASP A 627 -68.23 -15.75 -14.44
C ASP A 627 -67.55 -14.66 -13.54
N PHE A 628 -68.22 -13.51 -13.44
CA PHE A 628 -67.90 -12.17 -12.90
C PHE A 628 -67.70 -11.94 -11.36
N ASN A 629 -67.24 -10.70 -11.06
CA ASN A 629 -67.39 -9.88 -9.81
C ASN A 629 -66.52 -10.24 -8.58
N ALA A 630 -65.97 -9.30 -7.80
CA ALA A 630 -66.55 -8.03 -7.33
C ALA A 630 -65.50 -6.97 -6.87
N ILE A 631 -65.95 -5.73 -6.63
CA ILE A 631 -65.22 -4.58 -6.05
C ILE A 631 -65.63 -4.38 -4.58
N PRO A 632 -64.75 -3.90 -3.70
CA PRO A 632 -64.99 -2.64 -2.95
C PRO A 632 -63.74 -1.74 -2.98
N VAL A 633 -63.80 -0.46 -3.36
CA VAL A 633 -64.32 0.71 -2.62
C VAL A 633 -63.71 0.88 -1.23
N GLY A 634 -62.97 1.98 -1.06
CA GLY A 634 -62.53 2.55 0.21
C GLY A 634 -62.20 4.03 -0.01
N GLU A 635 -63.02 4.91 0.55
CA GLU A 635 -62.92 6.37 0.44
C GLU A 635 -62.06 6.98 1.56
N GLY A 636 -61.70 8.25 1.35
CA GLY A 636 -61.34 9.21 2.40
C GLY A 636 -59.85 9.35 2.69
N ASP A 637 -59.31 10.54 2.96
CA ASP A 637 -59.76 11.93 2.82
C ASP A 637 -58.63 12.80 3.43
N ASP A 638 -58.79 14.12 3.32
CA ASP A 638 -58.17 15.18 4.12
C ASP A 638 -56.76 15.72 3.78
N GLU A 639 -56.80 17.02 3.49
CA GLU A 639 -55.66 17.94 3.35
C GLU A 639 -55.00 18.23 4.71
N ASN A 640 -53.75 18.71 4.70
CA ASN A 640 -53.39 19.77 5.65
C ASN A 640 -52.39 20.79 5.11
N PHE A 641 -52.65 22.04 5.47
CA PHE A 641 -51.90 23.26 5.18
C PHE A 641 -50.76 23.48 6.19
N ALA A 642 -49.66 24.10 5.72
CA ALA A 642 -48.79 25.08 6.43
C ALA A 642 -47.46 25.15 5.66
N GLU A 643 -47.26 26.09 4.73
CA GLU A 643 -47.03 27.53 4.93
C GLU A 643 -45.54 27.89 5.20
N TYR A 644 -45.08 28.90 4.47
CA TYR A 644 -43.67 29.30 4.32
C TYR A 644 -43.20 30.26 5.43
N GLY A 645 -41.87 30.27 5.66
CA GLY A 645 -41.17 31.40 6.26
C GLY A 645 -39.88 31.71 5.49
N GLY A 646 -39.81 32.86 4.78
CA GLY A 646 -38.56 33.49 4.32
C GLY A 646 -37.81 34.16 5.49
N GLU A 647 -36.70 34.87 5.35
CA GLU A 647 -35.85 35.38 4.25
C GLU A 647 -34.56 35.96 4.94
N PRO A 648 -33.60 36.67 4.29
CA PRO A 648 -32.87 36.43 3.05
C PRO A 648 -31.32 36.53 3.20
N SER A 649 -30.60 36.19 2.12
CA SER A 649 -29.24 36.59 1.69
C SER A 649 -28.25 37.33 2.65
N LYS A 650 -27.04 36.75 2.82
CA LYS A 650 -25.76 37.49 2.98
C LYS A 650 -24.56 36.72 2.37
N PHE A 651 -24.20 37.02 1.12
CA PHE A 651 -22.89 36.73 0.53
C PHE A 651 -22.53 37.84 -0.47
N ASN A 652 -21.23 38.13 -0.61
CA ASN A 652 -20.70 39.12 -1.54
C ASN A 652 -20.17 38.42 -2.82
N GLU A 653 -20.00 39.18 -3.91
CA GLU A 653 -19.68 38.67 -5.26
C GLU A 653 -18.28 38.05 -5.44
N ASP A 654 -17.45 37.94 -4.40
CA ASP A 654 -16.11 37.35 -4.45
C ASP A 654 -15.97 36.00 -3.70
N GLY A 655 -17.05 35.46 -3.13
CA GLY A 655 -17.13 34.06 -2.70
C GLY A 655 -16.30 33.68 -1.46
N SER A 656 -15.86 34.65 -0.65
CA SER A 656 -15.10 34.38 0.57
C SER A 656 -15.98 34.30 1.84
N PHE A 657 -15.68 33.33 2.72
CA PHE A 657 -16.56 32.91 3.81
C PHE A 657 -16.35 33.72 5.10
N ILE A 658 -17.43 34.27 5.69
CA ILE A 658 -17.37 35.00 6.97
C ILE A 658 -17.60 34.03 8.14
N GLY A 659 -16.52 33.68 8.85
CA GLY A 659 -16.58 32.96 10.12
C GLY A 659 -16.44 33.90 11.32
N THR A 660 -17.53 34.11 12.06
CA THR A 660 -17.50 34.85 13.34
C THR A 660 -17.05 33.93 14.48
N TYR A 661 -15.93 34.25 15.13
CA TYR A 661 -15.54 33.64 16.40
C TYR A 661 -16.25 34.34 17.57
N SER A 662 -17.01 33.59 18.38
CA SER A 662 -17.46 34.08 19.69
C SER A 662 -16.27 34.22 20.65
N LYS A 663 -16.14 35.40 21.25
CA LYS A 663 -15.35 35.63 22.46
C LYS A 663 -16.24 35.40 23.67
N ASP A 664 -15.74 34.68 24.67
CA ASP A 664 -15.94 35.03 26.07
C ASP A 664 -14.91 34.31 26.96
N MET A 665 -13.88 35.05 27.39
CA MET A 665 -13.30 34.96 28.74
C MET A 665 -12.31 36.11 28.98
N GLU A 666 -12.16 36.50 30.24
CA GLU A 666 -11.64 37.81 30.66
C GLU A 666 -10.12 37.99 30.60
N LYS A 667 -9.69 39.25 30.55
CA LYS A 667 -8.29 39.67 30.66
C LYS A 667 -7.90 39.84 32.13
N VAL A 668 -6.78 39.25 32.55
CA VAL A 668 -6.00 39.69 33.71
C VAL A 668 -4.76 40.45 33.19
N PRO A 669 -4.43 41.66 33.69
CA PRO A 669 -3.41 42.51 33.08
C PRO A 669 -1.97 42.15 33.47
N LEU A 670 -1.07 42.21 32.49
CA LEU A 670 0.38 42.23 32.71
C LEU A 670 0.80 43.50 33.46
N ARG A 671 1.60 43.36 34.51
CA ARG A 671 2.20 44.47 35.25
C ARG A 671 3.72 44.46 35.03
N GLN A 672 4.26 45.57 34.51
CA GLN A 672 5.70 45.82 34.49
C GLN A 672 6.21 46.10 35.91
N SER A 673 7.44 45.70 36.22
CA SER A 673 8.24 46.30 37.29
C SER A 673 9.74 46.15 37.04
N ASN A 674 10.42 47.26 36.80
CA ASN A 674 11.86 47.39 37.06
C ASN A 674 12.05 47.64 38.57
N SER A 675 13.01 46.99 39.22
CA SER A 675 13.95 47.64 40.16
C SER A 675 14.99 46.66 40.75
N THR A 676 16.25 47.04 40.56
CA THR A 676 17.49 46.80 41.32
C THR A 676 17.44 46.42 42.81
N GLU A 677 18.46 45.66 43.24
CA GLU A 677 19.14 45.66 44.57
C GLU A 677 18.32 45.19 45.81
N SER A 678 18.89 44.63 46.91
CA SER A 678 20.27 44.40 47.39
C SER A 678 20.36 43.25 48.42
N LEU A 679 21.57 42.67 48.60
CA LEU A 679 22.20 42.19 49.86
C LEU A 679 21.32 41.60 51.00
N VAL A 680 21.57 40.33 51.37
CA VAL A 680 22.45 39.88 52.49
C VAL A 680 22.75 38.38 52.31
#